data_AF-A0A534QLK8-F1
#
_entry.id   AF-A0A534QLK8-F1
#
_cell.length_a   1.000
_cell.length_b   1.000
_cell.length_c   1.000
_cell.angle_alpha   90.00
_cell.angle_beta   90.00
_cell.angle_gamma   90.00
#
_symmetry.space_group_name_H-M   'P 1'
#
loop_
_entity.id
_entity.type
_entity.pdbx_description
1 polymer ?
#
loop_
_entity_poly.entity_id
_entity_poly.type
_entity_poly.pdbx_seq_one_letter_code
_entity_poly.pdbx_strand_id
1 'polypeptide(L)'
;MPARRSYLLAICLLAASWARAEDAARPGSDRLVFLLEYVGTDYARAVAEGNVVNPAEYGEVLRFTKQVIAAYGAGRRPDAVAAGLRDLEAMIVRRAPADEVWSATRRLLPALTRALGGGARPATLPNVARGRRLWANDCAGCHGPTGAGDGEVAGSLEPPPTAFRGAYLERISPRQIYSAVSLGVEGTAMPSFAAAYSEQQRWDVAFFAMTLRVDFAPKRLPEDLSVTLDEIATSSNEELLERLRKKWPQASPAEVDYLRVNLVSPTGGAAPLAGPDAAAAGLLPVALQLQDVFARVADRVFPFVMGVSSYVRDPDWTPEKLRLTRDDRWMAANQEALRYPGFRPSRAGSGLLVDQEGYVLSCDHLLRDEHDALAPLVDVELADQSHVTASIVGAEPTIDLAVLRIGDTTKLPPLPSGLELGDSDRIDAGHWAIALGDPPGPERVFRVGMVSSSPQRQCYQEQLSATGLQTSLDVPPGGLGGPVVDILGHVIGLSVQPPRAAGTAIQAPAAGSFTLPINLVANLLEALKVSQSRSSPWLGISVLETASFRRRPEAVSVTIPPSGVYVDDVFDPSPASRAGVRPGDFLLALGGHELRSVGDFQTWLYELGIGTDVKLRLLRNGAPLEVVAPIEVRPESARPR
;
A
#
# COMPACT_ATOMS: atom_id res chain seq x y z
N MET A 1 -29.06 19.91 -74.62
CA MET A 1 -28.82 21.28 -74.11
C MET A 1 -29.76 21.53 -72.94
N PRO A 2 -29.40 22.26 -71.87
CA PRO A 2 -28.15 22.36 -71.10
C PRO A 2 -28.35 21.98 -69.61
N ALA A 3 -27.26 22.03 -68.82
CA ALA A 3 -27.18 22.43 -67.39
C ALA A 3 -27.96 21.64 -66.31
N ARG A 4 -27.54 21.51 -65.05
CA ARG A 4 -26.30 21.69 -64.28
C ARG A 4 -26.60 20.93 -62.98
N ARG A 5 -25.74 19.98 -62.58
CA ARG A 5 -25.72 19.43 -61.23
C ARG A 5 -24.85 20.33 -60.37
N SER A 6 -25.33 20.73 -59.20
CA SER A 6 -24.49 21.05 -58.02
C SER A 6 -25.34 21.03 -56.75
N TYR A 7 -24.86 20.24 -55.80
CA TYR A 7 -25.35 20.10 -54.44
C TYR A 7 -25.10 21.38 -53.63
N LEU A 8 -26.10 21.75 -52.82
CA LEU A 8 -26.03 22.70 -51.72
C LEU A 8 -25.33 22.04 -50.52
N LEU A 9 -24.22 22.61 -50.06
CA LEU A 9 -24.04 23.09 -48.67
C LEU A 9 -22.60 23.62 -48.48
N ALA A 10 -22.47 24.57 -47.55
CA ALA A 10 -21.25 25.20 -47.04
C ALA A 10 -20.75 26.42 -47.84
N ILE A 11 -20.99 27.61 -47.29
CA ILE A 11 -20.07 28.76 -47.14
C ILE A 11 -20.85 29.80 -46.31
N CYS A 12 -20.50 29.95 -45.03
CA CYS A 12 -20.86 31.15 -44.24
C CYS A 12 -20.00 31.35 -42.97
N LEU A 13 -18.74 30.89 -42.94
CA LEU A 13 -17.77 31.27 -41.89
C LEU A 13 -16.36 31.40 -42.49
N LEU A 14 -16.17 32.39 -43.36
CA LEU A 14 -14.87 32.78 -43.95
C LEU A 14 -14.47 34.20 -43.51
N ALA A 15 -14.53 34.48 -42.22
CA ALA A 15 -14.03 35.73 -41.63
C ALA A 15 -13.38 35.54 -40.25
N ALA A 16 -12.79 34.37 -39.99
CA ALA A 16 -12.08 34.10 -38.72
C ALA A 16 -10.75 33.33 -38.91
N SER A 17 -10.20 33.29 -40.13
CA SER A 17 -9.04 32.46 -40.47
C SER A 17 -7.75 33.24 -40.76
N TRP A 18 -7.69 34.54 -40.45
CA TRP A 18 -6.47 35.35 -40.64
C TRP A 18 -5.98 36.03 -39.34
N ALA A 19 -6.51 35.66 -38.18
CA ALA A 19 -6.05 36.16 -36.87
C ALA A 19 -5.43 35.07 -35.98
N ARG A 20 -5.12 33.89 -36.54
CA ARG A 20 -4.55 32.74 -35.79
C ARG A 20 -3.15 32.32 -36.23
N ALA A 21 -2.47 33.14 -37.04
CA ALA A 21 -1.14 32.83 -37.56
C ALA A 21 0.00 33.67 -36.95
N GLU A 22 -0.24 34.44 -35.89
CA GLU A 22 0.81 35.20 -35.17
C GLU A 22 0.97 34.82 -33.69
N ASP A 23 0.28 33.78 -33.21
CA ASP A 23 0.40 33.29 -31.83
C ASP A 23 1.47 32.19 -31.71
N ALA A 24 2.59 32.38 -32.42
CA ALA A 24 3.80 31.60 -32.23
C ALA A 24 4.39 31.92 -30.84
N ALA A 25 3.86 31.21 -29.84
CA ALA A 25 4.41 30.91 -28.52
C ALA A 25 5.16 32.06 -27.82
N ARG A 26 4.43 32.99 -27.19
CA ARG A 26 5.00 33.68 -26.04
C ARG A 26 5.23 32.65 -24.93
N PRO A 27 6.46 32.50 -24.40
CA PRO A 27 6.69 31.65 -23.24
C PRO A 27 5.77 32.06 -22.08
N GLY A 28 5.19 31.10 -21.36
CA GLY A 28 4.41 31.38 -20.15
C GLY A 28 5.24 32.15 -19.11
N SER A 29 4.57 32.88 -18.21
CA SER A 29 5.22 33.69 -17.16
C SER A 29 6.26 32.91 -16.36
N ASP A 30 5.94 31.67 -15.96
CA ASP A 30 6.84 30.78 -15.23
C ASP A 30 8.10 30.40 -16.02
N ARG A 31 7.97 30.22 -17.35
CA ARG A 31 9.12 29.92 -18.20
C ARG A 31 10.09 31.09 -18.26
N LEU A 32 9.60 32.32 -18.35
CA LEU A 32 10.47 33.51 -18.39
C LEU A 32 11.18 33.74 -17.06
N VAL A 33 10.49 33.49 -15.94
CA VAL A 33 11.10 33.55 -14.61
C VAL A 33 12.18 32.47 -14.47
N PHE A 34 11.87 31.23 -14.87
CA PHE A 34 12.82 30.11 -14.83
C PHE A 34 14.08 30.38 -15.69
N LEU A 35 13.90 30.89 -16.91
CA LEU A 35 15.04 31.23 -17.79
C LEU A 35 15.93 32.30 -17.16
N LEU A 36 15.34 33.30 -16.49
CA LEU A 36 16.13 34.31 -15.79
C LEU A 36 16.85 33.73 -14.55
N GLU A 37 16.20 32.85 -13.77
CA GLU A 37 16.86 32.13 -12.66
C GLU A 37 18.06 31.32 -13.18
N TYR A 38 17.89 30.59 -14.28
CA TYR A 38 18.95 29.79 -14.92
C TYR A 38 20.14 30.66 -15.34
N VAL A 39 19.89 31.80 -16.01
CA VAL A 39 20.94 32.74 -16.41
C VAL A 39 21.82 33.17 -15.23
N GLY A 40 21.20 33.44 -14.08
CA GLY A 40 21.93 33.84 -12.87
C GLY A 40 22.79 32.71 -12.31
N THR A 41 22.23 31.51 -12.18
CA THR A 41 22.89 30.39 -11.52
C THR A 41 24.01 29.79 -12.37
N ASP A 42 23.77 29.58 -13.67
CA ASP A 42 24.68 28.80 -14.53
C ASP A 42 25.75 29.64 -15.22
N TYR A 43 25.66 30.97 -15.21
CA TYR A 43 26.70 31.84 -15.77
C TYR A 43 28.09 31.61 -15.13
N ALA A 44 28.15 31.25 -13.85
CA ALA A 44 29.41 30.95 -13.15
C ALA A 44 30.12 29.69 -13.70
N ARG A 45 29.39 28.80 -14.39
CA ARG A 45 29.94 27.61 -15.08
C ARG A 45 30.41 27.95 -16.50
N ALA A 46 29.89 29.03 -17.07
CA ALA A 46 30.22 29.51 -18.40
C ALA A 46 31.45 30.42 -18.43
N VAL A 47 31.62 31.28 -17.42
CA VAL A 47 32.66 32.32 -17.37
C VAL A 47 33.40 32.30 -16.03
N ALA A 48 34.73 32.22 -16.09
CA ALA A 48 35.61 32.38 -14.94
C ALA A 48 36.68 33.44 -15.23
N GLU A 49 36.84 34.41 -14.32
CA GLU A 49 37.85 35.49 -14.43
C GLU A 49 37.80 36.25 -15.78
N GLY A 50 36.58 36.46 -16.32
CA GLY A 50 36.37 37.14 -17.60
C GLY A 50 36.62 36.27 -18.85
N ASN A 51 37.03 35.02 -18.67
CA ASN A 51 37.26 34.06 -19.75
C ASN A 51 36.07 33.10 -19.87
N VAL A 52 35.71 32.75 -21.11
CA VAL A 52 34.69 31.72 -21.38
C VAL A 52 35.35 30.35 -21.18
N VAL A 53 34.98 29.67 -20.10
CA VAL A 53 35.51 28.34 -19.75
C VAL A 53 34.63 27.20 -20.25
N ASN A 54 33.34 27.48 -20.51
CA ASN A 54 32.43 26.56 -21.17
C ASN A 54 31.65 27.28 -22.28
N PRO A 55 32.06 27.13 -23.56
CA PRO A 55 31.42 27.82 -24.69
C PRO A 55 29.95 27.45 -24.90
N ALA A 56 29.55 26.21 -24.58
CA ALA A 56 28.18 25.75 -24.75
C ALA A 56 27.25 26.44 -23.73
N GLU A 57 27.64 26.43 -22.46
CA GLU A 57 26.94 27.12 -21.37
C GLU A 57 26.91 28.64 -21.60
N TYR A 58 28.00 29.22 -22.10
CA TYR A 58 28.01 30.66 -22.42
C TYR A 58 27.04 31.02 -23.54
N GLY A 59 26.99 30.20 -24.60
CA GLY A 59 26.02 30.34 -25.68
C GLY A 59 24.58 30.20 -25.19
N GLU A 60 24.34 29.30 -24.24
CA GLU A 60 23.06 29.10 -23.59
C GLU A 60 22.60 30.29 -22.76
N VAL A 61 23.45 30.78 -21.86
CA VAL A 61 23.15 31.93 -21.02
C VAL A 61 22.79 33.15 -21.89
N LEU A 62 23.52 33.39 -22.98
CA LEU A 62 23.21 34.46 -23.93
C LEU A 62 21.85 34.23 -24.62
N ARG A 63 21.57 32.99 -25.03
CA ARG A 63 20.32 32.63 -25.70
C ARG A 63 19.12 32.85 -24.79
N PHE A 64 19.17 32.36 -23.55
CA PHE A 64 18.10 32.52 -22.56
C PHE A 64 17.90 33.97 -22.17
N THR A 65 18.99 34.73 -21.99
CA THR A 65 18.90 36.18 -21.74
C THR A 65 18.14 36.90 -22.86
N LYS A 66 18.49 36.61 -24.13
CA LYS A 66 17.79 37.18 -25.30
C LYS A 66 16.34 36.75 -25.41
N GLN A 67 16.03 35.49 -25.09
CA GLN A 67 14.65 34.99 -25.06
C GLN A 67 13.82 35.75 -24.02
N VAL A 68 14.34 35.96 -22.81
CA VAL A 68 13.66 36.73 -21.75
C VAL A 68 13.44 38.18 -22.19
N ILE A 69 14.45 38.84 -22.76
CA ILE A 69 14.36 40.21 -23.29
C ILE A 69 13.28 40.32 -24.38
N ALA A 70 13.30 39.41 -25.34
CA ALA A 70 12.37 39.42 -26.47
C ALA A 70 10.94 39.14 -26.02
N ALA A 71 10.73 38.11 -25.21
CA ALA A 71 9.41 37.68 -24.73
C ALA A 71 8.78 38.68 -23.76
N TYR A 72 9.58 39.32 -22.89
CA TYR A 72 9.11 40.43 -22.07
C TYR A 72 8.75 41.66 -22.91
N GLY A 73 9.38 41.80 -24.09
CA GLY A 73 9.26 42.98 -24.94
C GLY A 73 10.12 44.13 -24.44
N ALA A 74 11.24 43.84 -23.77
CA ALA A 74 12.12 44.84 -23.17
C ALA A 74 12.58 45.89 -24.19
N GLY A 75 12.85 45.51 -25.45
CA GLY A 75 13.23 46.44 -26.52
C GLY A 75 12.19 47.52 -26.86
N ARG A 76 10.94 47.39 -26.39
CA ARG A 76 9.84 48.33 -26.65
C ARG A 76 9.24 48.93 -25.37
N ARG A 77 9.67 48.47 -24.19
CA ARG A 77 9.15 48.92 -22.88
C ARG A 77 10.13 49.88 -22.20
N PRO A 78 9.67 51.06 -21.74
CA PRO A 78 10.50 52.00 -20.99
C PRO A 78 10.35 51.81 -19.46
N ASP A 79 10.29 50.56 -18.99
CA ASP A 79 10.21 50.25 -17.55
C ASP A 79 11.55 49.78 -16.97
N ALA A 80 11.63 49.74 -15.63
CA ALA A 80 12.85 49.36 -14.92
C ALA A 80 13.27 47.91 -15.15
N VAL A 81 12.32 47.00 -15.42
CA VAL A 81 12.60 45.59 -15.71
C VAL A 81 13.27 45.48 -17.09
N ALA A 82 12.74 46.18 -18.09
CA ALA A 82 13.31 46.24 -19.42
C ALA A 82 14.71 46.86 -19.43
N ALA A 83 14.94 47.91 -18.64
CA ALA A 83 16.27 48.51 -18.47
C ALA A 83 17.25 47.51 -17.85
N GLY A 84 16.88 46.89 -16.73
CA GLY A 84 17.76 45.93 -16.06
C GLY A 84 18.05 44.67 -16.87
N LEU A 85 17.10 44.17 -17.67
CA LEU A 85 17.36 43.04 -18.58
C LEU A 85 18.39 43.40 -19.67
N ARG A 86 18.35 44.62 -20.21
CA ARG A 86 19.38 45.10 -21.16
C ARG A 86 20.74 45.26 -20.47
N ASP A 87 20.75 45.78 -19.25
CA ASP A 87 21.99 45.92 -18.47
C ASP A 87 22.60 44.54 -18.17
N LEU A 88 21.77 43.54 -17.85
CA LEU A 88 22.18 42.15 -17.63
C LEU A 88 22.77 41.54 -18.91
N GLU A 89 22.14 41.72 -20.07
CA GLU A 89 22.72 41.30 -21.35
C GLU A 89 24.09 41.96 -21.59
N ALA A 90 24.20 43.27 -21.37
CA ALA A 90 25.46 43.98 -21.51
C ALA A 90 26.54 43.47 -20.54
N MET A 91 26.16 43.06 -19.33
CA MET A 91 27.06 42.42 -18.35
C MET A 91 27.58 41.07 -18.84
N ILE A 92 26.70 40.22 -19.36
CA ILE A 92 27.06 38.89 -19.87
C ILE A 92 27.95 39.00 -21.12
N VAL A 93 27.62 39.93 -22.03
CA VAL A 93 28.41 40.18 -23.25
C VAL A 93 29.81 40.69 -22.93
N ARG A 94 29.94 41.60 -21.95
CA ARG A 94 31.26 42.08 -21.49
C ARG A 94 31.99 41.13 -20.55
N ARG A 95 31.41 39.96 -20.28
CA ARG A 95 31.96 38.90 -19.42
C ARG A 95 32.26 39.40 -17.99
N ALA A 96 31.32 40.15 -17.43
CA ALA A 96 31.41 40.66 -16.06
C ALA A 96 31.61 39.52 -15.05
N PRO A 97 32.18 39.80 -13.85
CA PRO A 97 32.32 38.81 -12.80
C PRO A 97 31.01 38.09 -12.47
N ALA A 98 31.08 36.78 -12.21
CA ALA A 98 29.90 35.95 -12.00
C ALA A 98 29.01 36.43 -10.85
N ASP A 99 29.60 36.94 -9.77
CA ASP A 99 28.84 37.48 -8.63
C ASP A 99 28.08 38.77 -8.97
N GLU A 100 28.59 39.57 -9.93
CA GLU A 100 27.86 40.75 -10.41
C GLU A 100 26.63 40.34 -11.23
N VAL A 101 26.80 39.38 -12.15
CA VAL A 101 25.71 38.84 -12.98
C VAL A 101 24.64 38.15 -12.11
N TRP A 102 25.08 37.36 -11.13
CA TRP A 102 24.22 36.76 -10.10
C TRP A 102 23.41 37.82 -9.35
N SER A 103 24.09 38.86 -8.85
CA SER A 103 23.44 39.94 -8.10
C SER A 103 22.46 40.75 -8.95
N ALA A 104 22.78 41.00 -10.22
CA ALA A 104 21.89 41.70 -11.15
C ALA A 104 20.63 40.87 -11.42
N THR A 105 20.79 39.57 -11.66
CA THR A 105 19.69 38.63 -11.88
C THR A 105 18.76 38.54 -10.66
N ARG A 106 19.34 38.39 -9.46
CA ARG A 106 18.58 38.38 -8.18
C ARG A 106 17.76 39.64 -7.97
N ARG A 107 18.29 40.82 -8.30
CA ARG A 107 17.55 42.08 -8.20
C ARG A 107 16.38 42.17 -9.19
N LEU A 108 16.53 41.58 -10.38
CA LEU A 108 15.52 41.62 -11.44
C LEU A 108 14.37 40.65 -11.22
N LEU A 109 14.64 39.47 -10.66
CA LEU A 109 13.67 38.38 -10.52
C LEU A 109 12.34 38.79 -9.86
N PRO A 110 12.31 39.51 -8.71
CA PRO A 110 11.05 39.93 -8.09
C PRO A 110 10.27 40.95 -8.94
N ALA A 111 10.97 41.83 -9.66
CA ALA A 111 10.34 42.83 -10.51
C ALA A 111 9.77 42.20 -11.78
N LEU A 112 10.52 41.28 -12.41
CA LEU A 112 10.05 40.49 -13.55
C LEU A 112 8.84 39.62 -13.17
N THR A 113 8.93 38.87 -12.07
CA THR A 113 7.84 38.00 -11.58
C THR A 113 6.55 38.79 -11.37
N ARG A 114 6.63 39.98 -10.74
CA ARG A 114 5.44 40.85 -10.56
C ARG A 114 4.91 41.39 -11.89
N ALA A 115 5.78 41.81 -12.80
CA ALA A 115 5.37 42.32 -14.11
C ALA A 115 4.71 41.26 -15.00
N LEU A 116 4.97 39.98 -14.74
CA LEU A 116 4.39 38.83 -15.44
C LEU A 116 3.12 38.27 -14.77
N GLY A 117 2.64 38.89 -13.68
CA GLY A 117 1.43 38.46 -12.98
C GLY A 117 1.64 37.38 -11.90
N GLY A 118 2.89 37.12 -11.52
CA GLY A 118 3.27 36.11 -10.53
C GLY A 118 4.16 35.01 -11.10
N GLY A 119 4.53 34.08 -10.24
CA GLY A 119 5.26 32.86 -10.61
C GLY A 119 4.77 31.67 -9.80
N ALA A 120 5.18 30.46 -10.19
CA ALA A 120 4.78 29.21 -9.55
C ALA A 120 5.02 29.20 -8.04
N ARG A 121 4.01 28.73 -7.30
CA ARG A 121 4.02 28.62 -5.82
C ARG A 121 3.35 27.31 -5.38
N PRO A 122 3.83 26.65 -4.32
CA PRO A 122 3.16 25.48 -3.79
C PRO A 122 1.84 25.89 -3.11
N ALA A 123 0.74 25.23 -3.48
CA ALA A 123 -0.58 25.47 -2.89
C ALA A 123 -0.69 24.89 -1.47
N THR A 124 0.05 23.81 -1.19
CA THR A 124 0.11 23.17 0.12
C THR A 124 1.55 22.84 0.50
N LEU A 125 1.79 22.51 1.77
CA LEU A 125 3.10 22.13 2.27
C LEU A 125 3.69 20.94 1.49
N PRO A 126 4.87 21.08 0.87
CA PRO A 126 5.53 19.98 0.19
C PRO A 126 5.92 18.83 1.13
N ASN A 127 5.78 17.60 0.64
CA ASN A 127 6.09 16.37 1.33
C ASN A 127 7.44 15.80 0.86
N VAL A 128 8.52 16.14 1.57
CA VAL A 128 9.89 15.71 1.25
C VAL A 128 10.04 14.18 1.19
N ALA A 129 9.27 13.42 1.96
CA ALA A 129 9.32 11.95 1.93
C ALA A 129 8.73 11.39 0.63
N ARG A 130 7.64 11.99 0.12
CA ARG A 130 7.10 11.66 -1.20
C ARG A 130 8.08 12.08 -2.31
N GLY A 131 8.68 13.27 -2.18
CA GLY A 131 9.74 13.74 -3.07
C GLY A 131 10.93 12.78 -3.17
N ARG A 132 11.38 12.21 -2.04
CA ARG A 132 12.44 11.19 -1.98
C ARG A 132 12.10 9.94 -2.80
N ARG A 133 10.86 9.46 -2.70
CA ARG A 133 10.40 8.26 -3.44
C ARG A 133 10.37 8.53 -4.94
N LEU A 134 9.80 9.67 -5.34
CA LEU A 134 9.74 10.09 -6.74
C LEU A 134 11.15 10.29 -7.32
N TRP A 135 12.05 10.90 -6.54
CA TRP A 135 13.45 11.03 -6.92
C TRP A 135 14.12 9.68 -7.13
N ALA A 136 13.97 8.75 -6.18
CA ALA A 136 14.57 7.42 -6.28
C ALA A 136 14.07 6.67 -7.53
N ASN A 137 12.80 6.83 -7.88
CA ASN A 137 12.19 6.15 -9.01
C ASN A 137 12.61 6.75 -10.36
N ASP A 138 12.53 8.07 -10.51
CA ASP A 138 12.56 8.69 -11.85
C ASP A 138 13.66 9.75 -12.03
N CYS A 139 14.39 10.15 -10.97
CA CYS A 139 15.46 11.16 -11.04
C CYS A 139 16.85 10.58 -10.78
N ALA A 140 16.96 9.57 -9.90
CA ALA A 140 18.22 9.00 -9.46
C ALA A 140 19.01 8.29 -10.58
N GLY A 141 18.34 7.81 -11.63
CA GLY A 141 18.99 7.23 -12.79
C GLY A 141 19.96 8.20 -13.49
N CYS A 142 19.63 9.50 -13.53
CA CYS A 142 20.50 10.55 -14.09
C CYS A 142 21.28 11.28 -12.99
N HIS A 143 20.62 11.70 -11.91
CA HIS A 143 21.24 12.57 -10.90
C HIS A 143 21.93 11.82 -9.76
N GLY A 144 21.79 10.50 -9.71
CA GLY A 144 22.28 9.66 -8.62
C GLY A 144 21.39 9.71 -7.37
N PRO A 145 21.43 8.69 -6.50
CA PRO A 145 20.63 8.65 -5.27
C PRO A 145 21.02 9.76 -4.28
N THR A 146 22.24 10.29 -4.38
CA THR A 146 22.75 11.39 -3.54
C THR A 146 22.74 12.75 -4.24
N GLY A 147 22.20 12.84 -5.46
CA GLY A 147 22.19 14.08 -6.24
C GLY A 147 23.55 14.51 -6.76
N ALA A 148 24.55 13.63 -6.87
CA ALA A 148 25.88 14.01 -7.33
C ALA A 148 25.97 14.25 -8.85
N GLY A 149 24.92 13.96 -9.61
CA GLY A 149 25.00 13.89 -11.07
C GLY A 149 25.74 12.63 -11.56
N ASP A 150 25.78 11.57 -10.75
CA ASP A 150 26.52 10.32 -10.98
C ASP A 150 25.61 9.10 -11.15
N GLY A 151 24.38 9.32 -11.61
CA GLY A 151 23.44 8.23 -11.89
C GLY A 151 23.95 7.29 -12.99
N GLU A 152 23.38 6.09 -13.08
CA GLU A 152 23.80 5.03 -14.00
C GLU A 152 23.96 5.50 -15.45
N VAL A 153 23.07 6.38 -15.92
CA VAL A 153 23.12 6.90 -17.30
C VAL A 153 23.91 8.21 -17.44
N ALA A 154 24.34 8.83 -16.35
CA ALA A 154 24.90 10.19 -16.33
C ALA A 154 26.11 10.36 -17.25
N GLY A 155 27.00 9.34 -17.31
CA GLY A 155 28.20 9.37 -18.14
C GLY A 155 27.94 9.37 -19.65
N SER A 156 26.71 9.15 -20.08
CA SER A 156 26.29 9.16 -21.50
C SER A 156 25.53 10.42 -21.92
N LEU A 157 25.32 11.37 -20.99
CA LEU A 157 24.53 12.57 -21.24
C LEU A 157 25.43 13.78 -21.46
N GLU A 158 25.14 14.56 -22.51
CA GLU A 158 25.76 15.84 -22.78
C GLU A 158 24.69 16.95 -22.86
N PRO A 159 24.76 18.00 -22.02
CA PRO A 159 25.69 18.16 -20.90
C PRO A 159 25.43 17.14 -19.76
N PRO A 160 26.40 16.92 -18.86
CA PRO A 160 26.22 16.03 -17.73
C PRO A 160 25.10 16.52 -16.79
N PRO A 161 24.38 15.61 -16.11
CA PRO A 161 23.31 15.99 -15.18
C PRO A 161 23.80 16.92 -14.07
N THR A 162 22.92 17.84 -13.66
CA THR A 162 23.20 18.76 -12.55
C THR A 162 23.56 18.00 -11.28
N ALA A 163 24.69 18.39 -10.66
CA ALA A 163 25.09 17.95 -9.34
C ALA A 163 24.52 18.91 -8.28
N PHE A 164 23.65 18.41 -7.42
CA PHE A 164 23.01 19.10 -6.31
C PHE A 164 23.95 19.22 -5.09
N ARG A 165 25.15 19.78 -5.31
CA ARG A 165 26.23 19.86 -4.31
C ARG A 165 26.91 21.23 -4.32
N GLY A 166 27.59 21.54 -3.21
CA GLY A 166 28.44 22.71 -3.08
C GLY A 166 27.71 24.05 -3.31
N ALA A 167 28.44 25.03 -3.84
CA ALA A 167 27.95 26.39 -4.05
C ALA A 167 26.74 26.50 -4.99
N TYR A 168 26.53 25.51 -5.87
CA TYR A 168 25.38 25.50 -6.78
C TYR A 168 24.06 25.36 -6.00
N LEU A 169 23.98 24.40 -5.07
CA LEU A 169 22.77 24.18 -4.28
C LEU A 169 22.42 25.39 -3.40
N GLU A 170 23.43 26.15 -2.98
CA GLU A 170 23.22 27.34 -2.15
C GLU A 170 22.56 28.50 -2.92
N ARG A 171 22.70 28.50 -4.26
CA ARG A 171 22.23 29.52 -5.19
C ARG A 171 20.96 29.16 -5.95
N ILE A 172 20.29 28.04 -5.64
CA ILE A 172 19.02 27.68 -6.28
C ILE A 172 17.87 27.66 -5.28
N SER A 173 16.66 27.90 -5.79
CA SER A 173 15.42 27.79 -5.02
C SER A 173 14.65 26.50 -5.34
N PRO A 174 13.76 26.02 -4.45
CA PRO A 174 12.82 24.97 -4.81
C PRO A 174 12.00 25.30 -6.06
N ARG A 175 11.60 26.56 -6.25
CA ARG A 175 10.86 26.98 -7.46
C ARG A 175 11.66 26.72 -8.74
N GLN A 176 12.96 26.95 -8.72
CA GLN A 176 13.82 26.69 -9.87
C GLN A 176 13.85 25.19 -10.21
N ILE A 177 13.97 24.33 -9.19
CA ILE A 177 13.92 22.87 -9.38
C ILE A 177 12.53 22.42 -9.83
N TYR A 178 11.46 22.95 -9.23
CA TYR A 178 10.08 22.71 -9.65
C TYR A 178 9.87 23.07 -11.12
N SER A 179 10.43 24.20 -11.56
CA SER A 179 10.33 24.68 -12.93
C SER A 179 11.11 23.77 -13.89
N ALA A 180 12.31 23.32 -13.53
CA ALA A 180 13.08 22.36 -14.31
C ALA A 180 12.35 21.01 -14.44
N VAL A 181 11.78 20.49 -13.35
CA VAL A 181 10.96 19.26 -13.37
C VAL A 181 9.69 19.44 -14.20
N SER A 182 9.07 20.62 -14.14
CA SER A 182 7.81 20.91 -14.85
C SER A 182 8.02 21.17 -16.34
N LEU A 183 9.07 21.87 -16.73
CA LEU A 183 9.28 22.34 -18.10
C LEU A 183 10.31 21.50 -18.87
N GLY A 184 11.12 20.70 -18.17
CA GLY A 184 12.37 20.19 -18.71
C GLY A 184 13.40 21.30 -18.88
N VAL A 185 14.58 20.95 -19.36
CA VAL A 185 15.63 21.93 -19.70
C VAL A 185 16.02 21.75 -21.17
N GLU A 186 15.62 22.73 -21.98
CA GLU A 186 15.86 22.74 -23.43
C GLU A 186 17.36 22.68 -23.73
N GLY A 187 17.77 21.78 -24.63
CA GLY A 187 19.19 21.55 -24.94
C GLY A 187 19.89 20.53 -24.04
N THR A 188 19.16 19.90 -23.10
CA THR A 188 19.67 18.84 -22.22
C THR A 188 18.83 17.57 -22.32
N ALA A 189 19.28 16.51 -21.66
CA ALA A 189 18.53 15.26 -21.51
C ALA A 189 17.41 15.32 -20.45
N MET A 190 17.20 16.45 -19.76
CA MET A 190 16.18 16.59 -18.71
C MET A 190 14.78 16.79 -19.32
N PRO A 191 13.89 15.78 -19.28
CA PRO A 191 12.55 15.89 -19.86
C PRO A 191 11.61 16.69 -18.93
N SER A 192 10.46 17.07 -19.47
CA SER A 192 9.34 17.55 -18.64
C SER A 192 8.64 16.36 -17.98
N PHE A 193 8.42 16.47 -16.67
CA PHE A 193 7.62 15.52 -15.88
C PHE A 193 6.18 16.03 -15.66
N ALA A 194 5.76 17.08 -16.36
CA ALA A 194 4.44 17.68 -16.12
C ALA A 194 3.27 16.75 -16.41
N ALA A 195 3.45 15.80 -17.33
CA ALA A 195 2.47 14.77 -17.66
C ALA A 195 2.51 13.57 -16.69
N ALA A 196 3.67 13.28 -16.08
CA ALA A 196 3.86 12.15 -15.19
C ALA A 196 3.45 12.47 -13.74
N TYR A 197 3.67 13.71 -13.29
CA TYR A 197 3.47 14.13 -11.91
C TYR A 197 2.49 15.30 -11.79
N SER A 198 1.64 15.22 -10.77
CA SER A 198 0.84 16.37 -10.32
C SER A 198 1.73 17.54 -9.90
N GLU A 199 1.19 18.75 -9.92
CA GLU A 199 1.90 19.95 -9.46
C GLU A 199 2.48 19.78 -8.05
N GLN A 200 1.71 19.20 -7.13
CA GLN A 200 2.19 18.95 -5.76
C GLN A 200 3.37 17.98 -5.73
N GLN A 201 3.31 16.88 -6.49
CA GLN A 201 4.42 15.91 -6.59
C GLN A 201 5.71 16.54 -7.12
N ARG A 202 5.61 17.46 -8.09
CA ARG A 202 6.77 18.21 -8.61
C ARG A 202 7.37 19.14 -7.54
N TRP A 203 6.52 19.78 -6.73
CA TRP A 203 6.99 20.57 -5.57
C TRP A 203 7.67 19.70 -4.52
N ASP A 204 7.17 18.50 -4.27
CA ASP A 204 7.78 17.57 -3.31
C ASP A 204 9.18 17.15 -3.74
N VAL A 205 9.36 16.82 -5.03
CA VAL A 205 10.68 16.51 -5.60
C VAL A 205 11.62 17.70 -5.48
N ALA A 206 11.13 18.90 -5.78
CA ALA A 206 11.91 20.12 -5.67
C ALA A 206 12.41 20.39 -4.24
N PHE A 207 11.54 20.22 -3.24
CA PHE A 207 11.93 20.36 -1.84
C PHE A 207 12.86 19.23 -1.38
N PHE A 208 12.65 17.99 -1.85
CA PHE A 208 13.56 16.89 -1.56
C PHE A 208 14.96 17.12 -2.13
N ALA A 209 15.08 17.61 -3.36
CA ALA A 209 16.38 17.88 -3.98
C ALA A 209 17.22 18.88 -3.16
N MET A 210 16.58 19.85 -2.49
CA MET A 210 17.28 20.77 -1.58
C MET A 210 17.87 20.07 -0.33
N THR A 211 17.44 18.85 -0.01
CA THR A 211 17.97 18.06 1.11
C THR A 211 19.23 17.26 0.78
N LEU A 212 19.64 17.24 -0.50
CA LEU A 212 20.81 16.50 -0.98
C LEU A 212 22.15 17.21 -0.69
N ARG A 213 22.11 18.31 0.07
CA ARG A 213 23.27 19.06 0.54
C ARG A 213 24.19 18.15 1.36
N VAL A 214 25.50 18.21 1.12
CA VAL A 214 26.47 17.32 1.80
C VAL A 214 26.45 17.52 3.32
N ASP A 215 26.36 18.77 3.77
CA ASP A 215 26.32 19.13 5.20
C ASP A 215 24.89 19.43 5.68
N PHE A 216 23.90 18.70 5.15
CA PHE A 216 22.49 18.89 5.52
C PHE A 216 22.25 18.53 7.00
N ALA A 217 21.97 19.53 7.82
CA ALA A 217 21.88 19.39 9.27
C ALA A 217 20.79 20.32 9.82
N PRO A 218 19.50 19.98 9.68
CA PRO A 218 18.40 20.87 10.02
C PRO A 218 18.35 21.20 11.52
N LYS A 219 18.26 22.49 11.84
CA LYS A 219 18.12 23.00 13.20
C LYS A 219 16.92 23.92 13.31
N ARG A 220 16.05 23.65 14.30
CA ARG A 220 14.79 24.38 14.51
C ARG A 220 15.02 25.89 14.65
N LEU A 221 14.21 26.67 13.95
CA LEU A 221 14.18 28.12 14.13
C LEU A 221 13.60 28.50 15.49
N PRO A 222 14.09 29.61 16.09
CA PRO A 222 13.39 30.31 17.16
C PRO A 222 11.90 30.53 16.85
N GLU A 223 11.03 30.38 17.85
CA GLU A 223 9.56 30.42 17.67
C GLU A 223 9.02 31.79 17.24
N ASP A 224 9.78 32.85 17.47
CA ASP A 224 9.48 34.24 17.10
C ASP A 224 9.84 34.59 15.65
N LEU A 225 10.58 33.73 14.95
CA LEU A 225 10.96 33.93 13.56
C LEU A 225 9.97 33.28 12.61
N SER A 226 9.17 34.11 11.94
CA SER A 226 8.27 33.66 10.86
C SER A 226 8.92 33.85 9.49
N VAL A 227 8.79 32.80 8.67
CA VAL A 227 9.07 32.77 7.23
C VAL A 227 7.91 32.07 6.55
N THR A 228 7.39 32.67 5.48
CA THR A 228 6.23 32.14 4.75
C THR A 228 6.64 31.03 3.78
N LEU A 229 5.68 30.16 3.41
CA LEU A 229 5.91 29.11 2.41
C LEU A 229 6.34 29.70 1.05
N ASP A 230 5.80 30.86 0.65
CA ASP A 230 6.20 31.57 -0.57
C ASP A 230 7.68 31.99 -0.50
N GLU A 231 8.10 32.59 0.61
CA GLU A 231 9.50 32.97 0.82
C GLU A 231 10.42 31.74 0.78
N ILE A 232 10.02 30.63 1.39
CA ILE A 232 10.80 29.39 1.37
C ILE A 232 10.87 28.84 -0.06
N ALA A 233 9.75 28.71 -0.76
CA ALA A 233 9.72 28.12 -2.10
C ALA A 233 10.49 28.95 -3.14
N THR A 234 10.51 30.27 -3.02
CA THR A 234 11.05 31.18 -4.04
C THR A 234 12.46 31.70 -3.76
N SER A 235 12.99 31.50 -2.55
CA SER A 235 14.33 31.95 -2.19
C SER A 235 15.35 30.82 -2.29
N SER A 236 16.57 31.15 -2.70
CA SER A 236 17.75 30.29 -2.55
C SER A 236 18.16 30.14 -1.08
N ASN A 237 19.09 29.23 -0.78
CA ASN A 237 19.57 29.06 0.59
C ASN A 237 20.37 30.28 1.06
N GLU A 238 21.21 30.87 0.21
CA GLU A 238 21.91 32.12 0.51
C GLU A 238 20.93 33.25 0.85
N GLU A 239 19.83 33.36 0.09
CA GLU A 239 18.79 34.37 0.31
C GLU A 239 18.01 34.18 1.60
N LEU A 240 17.61 32.95 1.90
CA LEU A 240 16.96 32.63 3.17
C LEU A 240 17.89 32.93 4.33
N LEU A 241 19.16 32.52 4.23
CA LEU A 241 20.15 32.76 5.28
C LEU A 241 20.38 34.25 5.50
N GLU A 242 20.53 35.04 4.44
CA GLU A 242 20.68 36.50 4.54
C GLU A 242 19.45 37.15 5.19
N ARG A 243 18.25 36.70 4.81
CA ARG A 243 16.98 37.17 5.40
C ARG A 243 16.88 36.82 6.87
N LEU A 244 17.25 35.60 7.25
CA LEU A 244 17.28 35.17 8.64
C LEU A 244 18.31 35.98 9.43
N ARG A 245 19.52 36.19 8.91
CA ARG A 245 20.57 36.99 9.58
C ARG A 245 20.19 38.45 9.83
N LYS A 246 19.34 39.04 8.98
CA LYS A 246 18.78 40.38 9.22
C LYS A 246 17.88 40.44 10.45
N LYS A 247 17.16 39.36 10.76
CA LYS A 247 16.29 39.24 11.94
C LYS A 247 16.99 38.59 13.13
N TRP A 248 17.96 37.73 12.87
CA TRP A 248 18.62 36.84 13.82
C TRP A 248 20.08 36.59 13.38
N PRO A 249 21.04 37.46 13.74
CA PRO A 249 22.40 37.45 13.21
C PRO A 249 23.18 36.12 13.33
N GLN A 250 22.82 35.30 14.30
CA GLN A 250 23.39 33.97 14.55
C GLN A 250 22.82 32.86 13.65
N ALA A 251 21.91 33.19 12.73
CA ALA A 251 21.36 32.22 11.78
C ALA A 251 22.48 31.53 10.98
N SER A 252 22.35 30.22 10.84
CA SER A 252 23.26 29.35 10.12
C SER A 252 22.53 28.60 8.99
N PRO A 253 23.27 27.95 8.07
CA PRO A 253 22.66 27.08 7.06
C PRO A 253 21.74 26.00 7.65
N ALA A 254 21.97 25.56 8.88
CA ALA A 254 21.15 24.58 9.58
C ALA A 254 19.69 25.04 9.76
N GLU A 255 19.46 26.33 10.03
CA GLU A 255 18.09 26.86 10.13
C GLU A 255 17.42 26.96 8.74
N VAL A 256 18.20 27.21 7.68
CA VAL A 256 17.68 27.12 6.32
C VAL A 256 17.29 25.68 5.99
N ASP A 257 18.14 24.71 6.30
CA ASP A 257 17.84 23.28 6.13
C ASP A 257 16.54 22.89 6.85
N TYR A 258 16.33 23.39 8.07
CA TYR A 258 15.08 23.17 8.80
C TYR A 258 13.86 23.71 8.04
N LEU A 259 13.95 24.90 7.46
CA LEU A 259 12.87 25.43 6.60
C LEU A 259 12.65 24.59 5.34
N ARG A 260 13.66 23.87 4.85
CA ARG A 260 13.54 22.98 3.68
C ARG A 260 12.82 21.65 3.98
N VAL A 261 12.75 21.23 5.25
CA VAL A 261 12.16 19.92 5.63
C VAL A 261 11.02 19.97 6.64
N ASN A 262 10.94 20.99 7.49
CA ASN A 262 10.00 21.08 8.61
C ASN A 262 9.16 22.35 8.50
N LEU A 263 8.20 22.34 7.58
CA LEU A 263 7.31 23.48 7.31
C LEU A 263 6.12 23.56 8.27
N VAL A 264 6.35 23.48 9.58
CA VAL A 264 5.29 23.56 10.59
C VAL A 264 5.09 25.02 11.02
N SER A 265 3.85 25.50 10.93
CA SER A 265 3.40 26.81 11.42
C SER A 265 3.66 27.00 12.93
N PRO A 266 3.80 28.25 13.40
CA PRO A 266 4.16 28.59 14.77
C PRO A 266 2.95 28.47 15.70
N THR A 267 2.65 27.26 16.19
CA THR A 267 1.83 27.08 17.40
C THR A 267 2.34 25.88 18.21
N GLY A 268 3.26 26.18 19.13
CA GLY A 268 3.37 25.57 20.46
C GLY A 268 3.76 24.10 20.56
N GLY A 269 5.01 23.85 20.97
CA GLY A 269 5.43 22.56 21.54
C GLY A 269 6.91 22.26 21.27
N ALA A 270 7.77 22.52 22.25
CA ALA A 270 9.19 22.18 22.21
C ALA A 270 9.44 20.71 22.58
N ALA A 271 10.46 20.10 21.97
CA ALA A 271 11.14 18.94 22.55
C ALA A 271 12.67 19.10 22.35
N PRO A 272 13.49 18.73 23.34
CA PRO A 272 14.90 19.12 23.45
C PRO A 272 15.83 18.30 22.55
N LEU A 273 17.02 18.84 22.30
CA LEU A 273 18.14 18.19 21.60
C LEU A 273 18.63 16.97 22.39
N ALA A 274 18.90 15.83 21.72
CA ALA A 274 19.61 14.73 22.36
C ALA A 274 20.45 13.90 21.39
N GLY A 275 21.75 13.79 21.71
CA GLY A 275 22.56 12.56 21.80
C GLY A 275 22.31 11.38 20.83
N PRO A 276 22.62 10.14 21.23
CA PRO A 276 22.36 8.93 20.42
C PRO A 276 20.90 8.80 19.96
N ASP A 277 19.97 9.51 20.59
CA ASP A 277 18.56 9.70 20.20
C ASP A 277 18.36 10.48 18.89
N ALA A 278 19.36 11.19 18.36
CA ALA A 278 19.24 11.92 17.09
C ALA A 278 19.00 10.98 15.89
N ALA A 279 19.51 9.74 15.94
CA ALA A 279 19.20 8.70 14.95
C ALA A 279 17.75 8.20 15.09
N ALA A 280 17.23 8.10 16.32
CA ALA A 280 15.83 7.79 16.58
C ALA A 280 14.89 8.96 16.22
N ALA A 281 15.34 10.21 16.32
CA ALA A 281 14.58 11.40 15.93
C ALA A 281 14.41 11.54 14.40
N GLY A 282 15.36 11.06 13.60
CA GLY A 282 15.18 10.91 12.15
C GLY A 282 14.25 9.75 11.76
N LEU A 283 14.20 8.71 12.59
CA LEU A 283 13.26 7.60 12.46
C LEU A 283 11.87 7.92 13.01
N LEU A 284 11.73 8.88 13.93
CA LEU A 284 10.46 9.18 14.58
C LEU A 284 9.37 9.61 13.60
N PRO A 285 9.60 10.51 12.61
CA PRO A 285 8.61 10.79 11.57
C PRO A 285 8.26 9.58 10.72
N VAL A 286 9.22 8.69 10.45
CA VAL A 286 8.97 7.43 9.70
C VAL A 286 8.16 6.45 10.54
N ALA A 287 8.46 6.36 11.84
CA ALA A 287 7.74 5.55 12.81
C ALA A 287 6.32 6.09 13.02
N LEU A 288 6.13 7.41 13.07
CA LEU A 288 4.82 8.06 13.10
C LEU A 288 4.05 7.84 11.79
N GLN A 289 4.70 7.89 10.63
CA GLN A 289 4.05 7.54 9.36
C GLN A 289 3.63 6.08 9.32
N LEU A 290 4.48 5.17 9.82
CA LEU A 290 4.14 3.76 9.94
C LEU A 290 3.00 3.54 10.96
N GLN A 291 3.01 4.27 12.08
CA GLN A 291 1.91 4.31 13.04
C GLN A 291 0.61 4.77 12.36
N ASP A 292 0.66 5.83 11.55
CA ASP A 292 -0.52 6.33 10.81
C ASP A 292 -1.01 5.32 9.77
N VAL A 293 -0.11 4.54 9.17
CA VAL A 293 -0.49 3.42 8.29
C VAL A 293 -1.26 2.37 9.09
N PHE A 294 -0.74 1.94 10.24
CA PHE A 294 -1.42 0.98 11.09
C PHE A 294 -2.75 1.52 11.65
N ALA A 295 -2.81 2.79 12.02
CA ALA A 295 -4.04 3.45 12.46
C ALA A 295 -5.08 3.46 11.34
N ARG A 296 -4.69 3.75 10.09
CA ARG A 296 -5.61 3.66 8.94
C ARG A 296 -6.12 2.25 8.68
N VAL A 297 -5.28 1.23 8.87
CA VAL A 297 -5.72 -0.18 8.80
C VAL A 297 -6.76 -0.46 9.89
N ALA A 298 -6.50 -0.03 11.13
CA ALA A 298 -7.44 -0.15 12.24
C ALA A 298 -8.78 0.51 11.91
N ASP A 299 -8.78 1.78 11.50
CA ASP A 299 -9.99 2.55 11.16
C ASP A 299 -10.78 1.91 10.01
N ARG A 300 -10.08 1.31 9.04
CA ARG A 300 -10.68 0.68 7.86
C ARG A 300 -11.27 -0.69 8.18
N VAL A 301 -10.66 -1.47 9.07
CA VAL A 301 -10.99 -2.89 9.27
C VAL A 301 -11.85 -3.14 10.51
N PHE A 302 -11.59 -2.46 11.64
CA PHE A 302 -12.34 -2.69 12.89
C PHE A 302 -13.87 -2.59 12.76
N PRO A 303 -14.46 -1.71 11.93
CA PRO A 303 -15.92 -1.71 11.76
C PRO A 303 -16.51 -3.06 11.32
N PHE A 304 -15.71 -3.94 10.72
CA PHE A 304 -16.14 -5.26 10.20
C PHE A 304 -15.69 -6.43 11.08
N VAL A 305 -14.93 -6.14 12.14
CA VAL A 305 -14.51 -7.14 13.12
C VAL A 305 -15.56 -7.16 14.22
N MET A 306 -16.06 -8.35 14.53
CA MET A 306 -17.19 -8.55 15.44
C MET A 306 -16.78 -9.40 16.62
N GLY A 307 -17.39 -9.16 17.78
CA GLY A 307 -17.31 -10.08 18.91
C GLY A 307 -18.22 -11.27 18.69
N VAL A 308 -17.75 -12.49 18.95
CA VAL A 308 -18.55 -13.71 18.81
C VAL A 308 -18.58 -14.44 20.13
N SER A 309 -19.78 -14.67 20.67
CA SER A 309 -20.01 -15.41 21.92
C SER A 309 -20.94 -16.59 21.68
N SER A 310 -20.58 -17.75 22.21
CA SER A 310 -21.46 -18.92 22.28
C SER A 310 -22.04 -19.11 23.67
N TYR A 311 -23.27 -19.59 23.70
CA TYR A 311 -24.06 -19.77 24.90
C TYR A 311 -24.64 -21.18 24.95
N VAL A 312 -24.54 -21.82 26.12
CA VAL A 312 -25.07 -23.17 26.35
C VAL A 312 -26.22 -23.12 27.34
N ARG A 313 -27.16 -24.07 27.22
CA ARG A 313 -28.32 -24.13 28.11
C ARG A 313 -27.87 -24.46 29.53
N ASP A 314 -28.24 -23.60 30.46
CA ASP A 314 -28.13 -23.83 31.88
C ASP A 314 -29.39 -23.21 32.53
N PRO A 315 -30.44 -24.01 32.73
CA PRO A 315 -31.71 -23.53 33.31
C PRO A 315 -31.54 -22.93 34.71
N ASP A 316 -30.48 -23.34 35.42
CA ASP A 316 -30.15 -22.89 36.77
C ASP A 316 -29.16 -21.70 36.75
N TRP A 317 -28.89 -21.12 35.58
CA TRP A 317 -28.01 -19.95 35.46
C TRP A 317 -28.71 -18.71 36.03
N THR A 318 -28.31 -18.32 37.24
CA THR A 318 -28.86 -17.16 37.96
C THR A 318 -27.84 -16.04 38.15
N PRO A 319 -28.30 -14.78 38.35
CA PRO A 319 -27.43 -13.67 38.72
C PRO A 319 -26.57 -13.90 39.99
N GLU A 320 -26.96 -14.82 40.89
CA GLU A 320 -26.16 -15.14 42.08
C GLU A 320 -24.94 -15.99 41.77
N LYS A 321 -25.03 -16.94 40.81
CA LYS A 321 -23.88 -17.78 40.39
C LYS A 321 -22.75 -16.94 39.79
N LEU A 322 -23.08 -15.82 39.14
CA LEU A 322 -22.13 -14.81 38.62
C LEU A 322 -21.26 -14.14 39.70
N ARG A 323 -21.75 -14.00 40.93
CA ARG A 323 -21.01 -13.35 42.02
C ARG A 323 -19.94 -14.24 42.66
N LEU A 324 -19.97 -15.56 42.40
CA LEU A 324 -19.12 -16.56 43.06
C LEU A 324 -17.86 -16.91 42.27
N THR A 325 -17.80 -16.63 40.97
CA THR A 325 -16.60 -16.75 40.13
C THR A 325 -15.77 -15.47 40.24
N ARG A 326 -15.20 -15.23 41.42
CA ARG A 326 -14.52 -13.99 41.76
C ARG A 326 -13.03 -14.22 41.94
N ASP A 327 -12.39 -14.79 40.93
CA ASP A 327 -10.95 -14.77 40.75
C ASP A 327 -10.66 -14.57 39.25
N ASP A 328 -9.77 -13.63 38.98
CA ASP A 328 -9.25 -13.20 37.67
C ASP A 328 -10.06 -12.16 36.87
N ARG A 329 -9.80 -10.90 37.25
CA ARG A 329 -9.56 -9.72 36.37
C ARG A 329 -10.67 -9.28 35.39
N TRP A 330 -11.21 -8.09 35.70
CA TRP A 330 -11.82 -7.08 34.81
C TRP A 330 -13.32 -7.19 34.41
N MET A 331 -14.08 -6.32 35.09
CA MET A 331 -15.32 -5.59 34.83
C MET A 331 -15.88 -5.48 33.37
N ALA A 332 -16.84 -6.36 33.03
CA ALA A 332 -18.01 -6.11 32.13
C ALA A 332 -19.07 -7.24 32.22
N ALA A 333 -18.66 -8.42 32.70
CA ALA A 333 -19.43 -9.67 32.74
C ALA A 333 -20.81 -9.65 33.46
N ASN A 334 -21.20 -8.59 34.18
CA ASN A 334 -22.45 -8.61 34.96
C ASN A 334 -23.72 -8.27 34.16
N GLN A 335 -23.63 -7.64 32.98
CA GLN A 335 -24.81 -7.38 32.12
C GLN A 335 -24.91 -8.38 30.96
N GLU A 336 -23.79 -8.76 30.34
CA GLU A 336 -23.76 -9.71 29.21
C GLU A 336 -24.17 -11.13 29.61
N ALA A 337 -23.81 -11.58 30.81
CA ALA A 337 -24.14 -12.93 31.27
C ALA A 337 -25.62 -13.13 31.64
N LEU A 338 -26.43 -12.07 31.61
CA LEU A 338 -27.89 -12.09 31.80
C LEU A 338 -28.68 -11.73 30.53
N ARG A 339 -27.99 -11.52 29.40
CA ARG A 339 -28.61 -11.18 28.11
C ARG A 339 -29.60 -12.24 27.64
N TYR A 340 -29.33 -13.51 27.97
CA TYR A 340 -30.15 -14.65 27.58
C TYR A 340 -30.52 -15.51 28.79
N PRO A 341 -31.68 -15.26 29.42
CA PRO A 341 -32.17 -16.07 30.54
C PRO A 341 -32.21 -17.57 30.19
N GLY A 342 -31.67 -18.41 31.08
CA GLY A 342 -31.57 -19.88 30.88
C GLY A 342 -30.38 -20.33 30.03
N PHE A 343 -29.47 -19.41 29.68
CA PHE A 343 -28.21 -19.72 29.01
C PHE A 343 -27.04 -19.11 29.77
N ARG A 344 -25.95 -19.88 29.89
CA ARG A 344 -24.67 -19.39 30.39
C ARG A 344 -23.71 -19.11 29.23
N PRO A 345 -22.85 -18.08 29.31
CA PRO A 345 -21.73 -17.93 28.39
C PRO A 345 -20.85 -19.20 28.38
N SER A 346 -20.33 -19.55 27.21
CA SER A 346 -19.46 -20.72 27.01
C SER A 346 -18.07 -20.32 26.53
N ARG A 347 -17.97 -19.78 25.30
CA ARG A 347 -16.71 -19.34 24.69
C ARG A 347 -16.94 -18.01 23.98
N ALA A 348 -15.87 -17.23 23.86
CA ALA A 348 -15.89 -15.95 23.18
C ALA A 348 -14.60 -15.72 22.39
N GLY A 349 -14.72 -14.99 21.29
CA GLY A 349 -13.61 -14.61 20.41
C GLY A 349 -14.07 -13.56 19.39
N SER A 350 -13.45 -13.56 18.23
CA SER A 350 -13.71 -12.58 17.17
C SER A 350 -14.34 -13.22 15.92
N GLY A 351 -14.84 -12.38 15.02
CA GLY A 351 -15.32 -12.75 13.70
C GLY A 351 -15.11 -11.63 12.69
N LEU A 352 -15.25 -11.94 11.40
CA LEU A 352 -15.18 -10.99 10.29
C LEU A 352 -16.49 -10.99 9.50
N LEU A 353 -17.17 -9.85 9.42
CA LEU A 353 -18.29 -9.63 8.50
C LEU A 353 -17.78 -9.54 7.06
N VAL A 354 -18.25 -10.43 6.17
CA VAL A 354 -17.75 -10.53 4.79
C VAL A 354 -18.68 -9.97 3.72
N ASP A 355 -19.99 -9.86 4.00
CA ASP A 355 -20.96 -9.30 3.06
C ASP A 355 -22.14 -8.58 3.75
N GLN A 356 -22.97 -7.92 2.95
CA GLN A 356 -24.20 -7.26 3.41
C GLN A 356 -25.36 -8.24 3.64
N GLU A 357 -25.20 -9.51 3.28
CA GLU A 357 -26.18 -10.56 3.59
C GLU A 357 -26.06 -11.07 5.03
N GLY A 358 -25.02 -10.61 5.75
CA GLY A 358 -24.79 -10.86 7.16
C GLY A 358 -23.95 -12.10 7.43
N TYR A 359 -23.16 -12.58 6.46
CA TYR A 359 -22.26 -13.69 6.69
C TYR A 359 -21.02 -13.25 7.48
N VAL A 360 -20.69 -14.02 8.51
CA VAL A 360 -19.55 -13.77 9.40
C VAL A 360 -18.66 -15.00 9.44
N LEU A 361 -17.37 -14.82 9.19
CA LEU A 361 -16.34 -15.85 9.40
C LEU A 361 -15.90 -15.83 10.87
N SER A 362 -15.70 -17.00 11.46
CA SER A 362 -15.16 -17.16 12.82
C SER A 362 -14.51 -18.53 13.00
N CYS A 363 -14.16 -18.90 14.22
CA CYS A 363 -13.61 -20.22 14.55
C CYS A 363 -14.70 -21.23 14.91
N ASP A 364 -14.57 -22.47 14.45
CA ASP A 364 -15.46 -23.58 14.81
C ASP A 364 -15.40 -23.89 16.31
N HIS A 365 -14.21 -23.86 16.92
CA HIS A 365 -14.09 -24.15 18.35
C HIS A 365 -14.84 -23.15 19.24
N LEU A 366 -15.07 -21.91 18.80
CA LEU A 366 -15.83 -20.92 19.57
C LEU A 366 -17.31 -21.30 19.66
N LEU A 367 -17.80 -22.09 18.72
CA LEU A 367 -19.20 -22.47 18.59
C LEU A 367 -19.50 -23.83 19.23
N ARG A 368 -18.52 -24.44 19.92
CA ARG A 368 -18.66 -25.75 20.57
C ARG A 368 -18.59 -25.65 22.08
N ASP A 369 -19.36 -26.49 22.75
CA ASP A 369 -19.34 -26.62 24.20
C ASP A 369 -18.21 -27.56 24.70
N GLU A 370 -18.19 -27.85 26.00
CA GLU A 370 -17.23 -28.78 26.60
C GLU A 370 -17.35 -30.25 26.13
N HIS A 371 -18.47 -30.63 25.51
CA HIS A 371 -18.74 -31.96 24.95
C HIS A 371 -18.62 -31.99 23.42
N ASP A 372 -18.04 -30.94 22.83
CA ASP A 372 -17.87 -30.76 21.39
C ASP A 372 -19.18 -30.60 20.59
N ALA A 373 -20.31 -30.37 21.29
CA ALA A 373 -21.59 -30.12 20.67
C ALA A 373 -21.74 -28.64 20.29
N LEU A 374 -22.44 -28.38 19.18
CA LEU A 374 -22.68 -27.01 18.72
C LEU A 374 -23.57 -26.24 19.70
N ALA A 375 -23.17 -25.00 19.97
CA ALA A 375 -23.87 -24.12 20.87
C ALA A 375 -25.29 -23.82 20.33
N PRO A 376 -26.32 -23.95 21.18
CA PRO A 376 -27.71 -23.67 20.79
C PRO A 376 -27.98 -22.17 20.54
N LEU A 377 -27.08 -21.28 20.96
CA LEU A 377 -27.22 -19.84 20.81
C LEU A 377 -25.84 -19.21 20.57
N VAL A 378 -25.79 -18.35 19.56
CA VAL A 378 -24.62 -17.53 19.21
C VAL A 378 -25.05 -16.07 19.17
N ASP A 379 -24.28 -15.24 19.86
CA ASP A 379 -24.43 -13.79 19.88
C ASP A 379 -23.24 -13.15 19.17
N VAL A 380 -23.52 -12.10 18.41
CA VAL A 380 -22.54 -11.30 17.70
C VAL A 380 -22.64 -9.86 18.19
N GLU A 381 -21.55 -9.36 18.75
CA GLU A 381 -21.39 -7.96 19.13
C GLU A 381 -20.80 -7.18 17.97
N LEU A 382 -21.53 -6.16 17.50
CA LEU A 382 -21.11 -5.30 16.40
C LEU A 382 -20.17 -4.20 16.89
N ALA A 383 -19.48 -3.52 15.96
CA ALA A 383 -18.53 -2.44 16.29
C ALA A 383 -19.15 -1.25 17.07
N ASP A 384 -20.47 -1.09 17.06
CA ASP A 384 -21.22 -0.10 17.85
C ASP A 384 -21.68 -0.64 19.23
N GLN A 385 -21.19 -1.82 19.62
CA GLN A 385 -21.55 -2.57 20.83
C GLN A 385 -23.01 -3.04 20.86
N SER A 386 -23.72 -2.97 19.73
CA SER A 386 -25.03 -3.58 19.61
C SER A 386 -24.89 -5.09 19.40
N HIS A 387 -25.84 -5.86 19.94
CA HIS A 387 -25.81 -7.31 19.90
C HIS A 387 -26.92 -7.85 19.00
N VAL A 388 -26.58 -8.87 18.21
CA VAL A 388 -27.48 -9.55 17.29
C VAL A 388 -27.23 -11.06 17.36
N THR A 389 -28.29 -11.86 17.27
CA THR A 389 -28.14 -13.32 17.23
C THR A 389 -27.72 -13.79 15.84
N ALA A 390 -26.93 -14.85 15.82
CA ALA A 390 -26.48 -15.50 14.59
C ALA A 390 -26.82 -16.99 14.57
N SER A 391 -27.00 -17.51 13.36
CA SER A 391 -27.16 -18.94 13.10
C SER A 391 -25.86 -19.53 12.55
N ILE A 392 -25.57 -20.78 12.90
CA ILE A 392 -24.42 -21.52 12.37
C ILE A 392 -24.81 -22.09 11.00
N VAL A 393 -24.26 -21.50 9.94
CA VAL A 393 -24.50 -21.91 8.55
C VAL A 393 -23.76 -23.21 8.26
N GLY A 394 -22.46 -23.24 8.56
CA GLY A 394 -21.60 -24.39 8.34
C GLY A 394 -20.26 -24.23 9.07
N ALA A 395 -19.50 -25.31 9.13
CA ALA A 395 -18.19 -25.32 9.75
C ALA A 395 -17.28 -26.40 9.14
N GLU A 396 -15.99 -26.11 9.14
CA GLU A 396 -14.93 -27.06 8.88
C GLU A 396 -14.07 -27.25 10.14
N PRO A 397 -14.33 -28.30 10.94
CA PRO A 397 -13.70 -28.46 12.25
C PRO A 397 -12.20 -28.78 12.18
N THR A 398 -11.69 -29.35 11.08
CA THR A 398 -10.28 -29.80 11.03
C THR A 398 -9.30 -28.64 10.90
N ILE A 399 -9.76 -27.50 10.35
CA ILE A 399 -9.00 -26.26 10.23
C ILE A 399 -9.60 -25.12 11.03
N ASP A 400 -10.53 -25.42 11.95
CA ASP A 400 -11.10 -24.45 12.89
C ASP A 400 -11.84 -23.29 12.20
N LEU A 401 -12.57 -23.55 11.11
CA LEU A 401 -13.31 -22.52 10.37
C LEU A 401 -14.83 -22.66 10.60
N ALA A 402 -15.52 -21.56 10.84
CA ALA A 402 -16.97 -21.50 10.87
C ALA A 402 -17.54 -20.33 10.07
N VAL A 403 -18.75 -20.55 9.52
CA VAL A 403 -19.55 -19.55 8.85
C VAL A 403 -20.84 -19.35 9.63
N LEU A 404 -21.06 -18.13 10.07
CA LEU A 404 -22.25 -17.67 10.76
C LEU A 404 -23.09 -16.79 9.84
N ARG A 405 -24.38 -16.66 10.13
CA ARG A 405 -25.26 -15.68 9.50
C ARG A 405 -26.06 -14.92 10.53
N ILE A 406 -25.90 -13.60 10.53
CA ILE A 406 -26.65 -12.65 11.35
C ILE A 406 -28.10 -12.57 10.83
N GLY A 407 -29.06 -12.65 11.74
CA GLY A 407 -30.49 -12.60 11.37
C GLY A 407 -31.01 -11.20 11.05
N ASP A 408 -30.58 -10.19 11.82
CA ASP A 408 -30.98 -8.79 11.65
C ASP A 408 -29.83 -7.99 11.03
N THR A 409 -29.92 -7.73 9.72
CA THR A 409 -28.89 -7.01 8.97
C THR A 409 -29.06 -5.48 9.00
N THR A 410 -30.10 -4.94 9.66
CA THR A 410 -30.41 -3.50 9.64
C THR A 410 -29.38 -2.64 10.36
N LYS A 411 -28.60 -3.25 11.25
CA LYS A 411 -27.55 -2.61 12.05
C LYS A 411 -26.15 -2.84 11.49
N LEU A 412 -26.02 -3.58 10.38
CA LEU A 412 -24.71 -3.85 9.82
C LEU A 412 -24.10 -2.55 9.29
N PRO A 413 -22.79 -2.34 9.52
CA PRO A 413 -22.09 -1.25 8.88
C PRO A 413 -22.16 -1.44 7.35
N PRO A 414 -22.29 -0.35 6.57
CA PRO A 414 -22.14 -0.46 5.14
C PRO A 414 -20.73 -0.96 4.85
N LEU A 415 -20.61 -2.01 4.03
CA LEU A 415 -19.31 -2.47 3.56
C LEU A 415 -18.74 -1.38 2.66
N PRO A 416 -17.64 -0.71 3.04
CA PRO A 416 -16.97 0.19 2.15
C PRO A 416 -16.48 -0.62 0.96
N SER A 417 -16.19 0.07 -0.14
CA SER A 417 -15.36 -0.46 -1.22
C SER A 417 -13.93 -0.80 -0.78
N GLY A 418 -13.69 -1.05 0.52
CA GLY A 418 -12.36 -1.15 1.11
C GLY A 418 -12.13 -2.33 2.07
N LEU A 419 -13.15 -3.06 2.55
CA LEU A 419 -12.87 -4.39 3.11
C LEU A 419 -12.77 -5.33 1.92
N GLU A 420 -11.55 -5.53 1.42
CA GLU A 420 -11.30 -6.36 0.26
C GLU A 420 -10.63 -7.66 0.72
N LEU A 421 -11.14 -8.79 0.23
CA LEU A 421 -10.39 -10.02 0.29
C LEU A 421 -9.16 -9.85 -0.62
N GLY A 422 -7.97 -10.03 -0.05
CA GLY A 422 -6.73 -10.04 -0.79
C GLY A 422 -6.51 -11.35 -1.53
N ASP A 423 -5.28 -11.56 -1.97
CA ASP A 423 -4.84 -12.80 -2.61
C ASP A 423 -3.72 -13.42 -1.80
N SER A 424 -4.04 -14.47 -1.02
CA SER A 424 -3.06 -15.12 -0.14
C SER A 424 -1.96 -15.85 -0.91
N ASP A 425 -2.16 -16.19 -2.19
CA ASP A 425 -1.14 -16.84 -3.02
C ASP A 425 -0.06 -15.85 -3.50
N ARG A 426 -0.29 -14.54 -3.32
CA ARG A 426 0.65 -13.46 -3.67
C ARG A 426 1.37 -12.87 -2.46
N ILE A 427 1.24 -13.52 -1.30
CA ILE A 427 1.87 -13.06 -0.07
C ILE A 427 3.19 -13.79 0.15
N ASP A 428 4.27 -13.01 0.21
CA ASP A 428 5.63 -13.48 0.40
C ASP A 428 6.09 -13.37 1.86
N ALA A 429 7.11 -14.16 2.20
CA ALA A 429 7.81 -14.02 3.47
C ALA A 429 8.41 -12.61 3.61
N GLY A 430 8.24 -12.00 4.78
CA GLY A 430 8.64 -10.62 5.08
C GLY A 430 7.56 -9.57 4.81
N HIS A 431 6.42 -9.92 4.18
CA HIS A 431 5.28 -9.02 4.10
C HIS A 431 4.68 -8.79 5.49
N TRP A 432 4.18 -7.58 5.73
CA TRP A 432 3.46 -7.24 6.96
C TRP A 432 2.17 -8.06 7.05
N ALA A 433 1.91 -8.55 8.26
CA ALA A 433 0.66 -9.18 8.63
C ALA A 433 0.12 -8.49 9.88
N ILE A 434 -1.16 -8.15 9.89
CA ILE A 434 -1.81 -7.45 11.00
C ILE A 434 -3.05 -8.26 11.39
N ALA A 435 -3.05 -8.85 12.58
CA ALA A 435 -4.24 -9.51 13.13
C ALA A 435 -5.10 -8.52 13.91
N LEU A 436 -6.39 -8.51 13.61
CA LEU A 436 -7.39 -7.72 14.29
C LEU A 436 -8.43 -8.62 14.95
N GLY A 437 -8.88 -8.22 16.15
CA GLY A 437 -9.95 -8.87 16.88
C GLY A 437 -10.70 -7.86 17.74
N ASP A 438 -12.00 -8.07 17.91
CA ASP A 438 -12.87 -7.24 18.75
C ASP A 438 -13.69 -8.20 19.62
N PRO A 439 -13.04 -8.97 20.52
CA PRO A 439 -13.78 -9.87 21.40
C PRO A 439 -14.83 -9.08 22.21
N PRO A 440 -15.93 -9.72 22.62
CA PRO A 440 -16.98 -9.07 23.39
C PRO A 440 -16.44 -8.28 24.59
N GLY A 441 -16.94 -7.06 24.78
CA GLY A 441 -16.47 -6.12 25.80
C GLY A 441 -15.51 -5.04 25.27
N PRO A 442 -14.75 -4.35 26.15
CA PRO A 442 -13.99 -3.15 25.77
C PRO A 442 -12.65 -3.44 25.09
N GLU A 443 -12.29 -4.72 24.92
CA GLU A 443 -10.96 -5.12 24.46
C GLU A 443 -10.87 -5.17 22.93
N ARG A 444 -9.79 -4.60 22.38
CA ARG A 444 -9.42 -4.76 20.97
C ARG A 444 -8.07 -5.40 20.84
N VAL A 445 -7.99 -6.38 19.95
CA VAL A 445 -6.75 -7.02 19.53
C VAL A 445 -6.27 -6.34 18.27
N PHE A 446 -5.08 -5.74 18.34
CA PHE A 446 -4.33 -5.28 17.17
C PHE A 446 -2.89 -5.79 17.32
N ARG A 447 -2.49 -6.71 16.45
CA ARG A 447 -1.16 -7.36 16.51
C ARG A 447 -0.49 -7.21 15.17
N VAL A 448 0.71 -6.63 15.17
CA VAL A 448 1.52 -6.46 13.96
C VAL A 448 2.64 -7.50 13.99
N GLY A 449 2.85 -8.15 12.85
CA GLY A 449 3.91 -9.11 12.63
C GLY A 449 4.25 -9.20 11.14
N MET A 450 4.91 -10.29 10.76
CA MET A 450 5.26 -10.58 9.39
C MET A 450 4.81 -11.98 8.99
N VAL A 451 4.54 -12.17 7.71
CA VAL A 451 4.46 -13.50 7.12
C VAL A 451 5.86 -14.10 7.13
N SER A 452 6.01 -15.24 7.77
CA SER A 452 7.28 -15.97 7.91
C SER A 452 7.48 -16.95 6.76
N SER A 453 6.41 -17.62 6.31
CA SER A 453 6.41 -18.45 5.11
C SER A 453 5.00 -18.69 4.59
N SER A 454 4.89 -18.91 3.28
CA SER A 454 3.67 -19.40 2.63
C SER A 454 3.32 -20.83 3.12
N PRO A 455 2.10 -21.32 2.87
CA PRO A 455 1.72 -22.69 3.20
C PRO A 455 2.65 -23.70 2.52
N GLN A 456 3.09 -24.73 3.25
CA GLN A 456 3.89 -25.82 2.68
C GLN A 456 3.04 -26.78 1.84
N ARG A 457 1.72 -26.82 2.12
CA ARG A 457 0.72 -27.61 1.39
C ARG A 457 -0.50 -26.73 1.12
N GLN A 458 -1.17 -26.95 -0.01
CA GLN A 458 -2.45 -26.27 -0.32
C GLN A 458 -3.65 -27.14 0.05
N CYS A 459 -3.51 -28.47 -0.01
CA CYS A 459 -4.59 -29.38 0.34
C CYS A 459 -4.63 -29.62 1.85
N TYR A 460 -5.65 -29.08 2.53
CA TYR A 460 -5.82 -29.25 3.98
C TYR A 460 -6.14 -30.70 4.36
N GLN A 461 -6.50 -31.55 3.40
CA GLN A 461 -6.74 -32.96 3.66
C GLN A 461 -5.45 -33.74 3.96
N GLU A 462 -4.27 -33.27 3.54
CA GLU A 462 -3.00 -33.96 3.79
C GLU A 462 -2.49 -33.69 5.20
N GLN A 463 -1.95 -32.49 5.41
CA GLN A 463 -1.33 -32.07 6.64
C GLN A 463 -1.90 -30.70 7.03
N LEU A 464 -2.84 -30.72 7.96
CA LEU A 464 -3.58 -29.54 8.40
C LEU A 464 -2.66 -28.40 8.85
N SER A 465 -1.58 -28.71 9.59
CA SER A 465 -0.61 -27.70 10.04
C SER A 465 0.25 -27.11 8.93
N ALA A 466 0.30 -27.75 7.75
CA ALA A 466 1.06 -27.29 6.61
C ALA A 466 0.26 -26.36 5.69
N THR A 467 -1.04 -26.17 5.93
CA THR A 467 -1.95 -25.40 5.06
C THR A 467 -2.20 -23.97 5.50
N GLY A 468 -1.67 -23.57 6.65
CA GLY A 468 -1.72 -22.19 7.12
C GLY A 468 -0.54 -21.36 6.62
N LEU A 469 -0.76 -20.06 6.48
CA LEU A 469 0.30 -19.06 6.48
C LEU A 469 0.99 -19.09 7.84
N GLN A 470 2.31 -19.21 7.84
CA GLN A 470 3.11 -19.06 9.05
C GLN A 470 3.39 -17.59 9.27
N THR A 471 3.06 -17.07 10.45
CA THR A 471 3.25 -15.66 10.78
C THR A 471 3.96 -15.51 12.11
N SER A 472 4.63 -14.37 12.29
CA SER A 472 5.25 -14.01 13.58
C SER A 472 4.23 -13.41 14.56
N LEU A 473 2.94 -13.49 14.27
CA LEU A 473 1.89 -12.87 15.06
C LEU A 473 1.68 -13.66 16.36
N ASP A 474 1.54 -12.95 17.48
CA ASP A 474 1.11 -13.50 18.76
C ASP A 474 -0.32 -13.03 19.06
N VAL A 475 -1.29 -13.81 18.59
CA VAL A 475 -2.72 -13.48 18.67
C VAL A 475 -3.31 -14.11 19.94
N PRO A 476 -3.79 -13.32 20.90
CA PRO A 476 -4.44 -13.86 22.11
C PRO A 476 -5.76 -14.56 21.74
N PRO A 477 -6.28 -15.47 22.59
CA PRO A 477 -7.50 -16.24 22.30
C PRO A 477 -8.70 -15.39 21.86
N GLY A 478 -8.92 -14.22 22.46
CA GLY A 478 -10.02 -13.32 22.09
C GLY A 478 -9.94 -12.77 20.66
N GLY A 479 -8.76 -12.72 20.05
CA GLY A 479 -8.56 -12.27 18.66
C GLY A 479 -8.74 -13.37 17.62
N LEU A 480 -8.87 -14.63 18.03
CA LEU A 480 -9.09 -15.76 17.11
C LEU A 480 -10.47 -15.65 16.48
N GLY A 481 -10.56 -16.03 15.21
CA GLY A 481 -11.71 -15.81 14.32
C GLY A 481 -11.71 -14.43 13.65
N GLY A 482 -10.83 -13.51 14.06
CA GLY A 482 -10.66 -12.21 13.42
C GLY A 482 -9.75 -12.25 12.18
N PRO A 483 -9.78 -11.20 11.33
CA PRO A 483 -8.99 -11.15 10.11
C PRO A 483 -7.49 -10.98 10.38
N VAL A 484 -6.68 -11.52 9.48
CA VAL A 484 -5.30 -11.10 9.27
C VAL A 484 -5.26 -10.33 7.96
N VAL A 485 -4.74 -9.10 7.99
CA VAL A 485 -4.69 -8.19 6.84
C VAL A 485 -3.26 -7.79 6.49
N ASP A 486 -3.04 -7.39 5.25
CA ASP A 486 -1.80 -6.74 4.82
C ASP A 486 -1.75 -5.27 5.29
N ILE A 487 -0.64 -4.57 4.98
CA ILE A 487 -0.45 -3.16 5.34
C ILE A 487 -1.41 -2.19 4.63
N LEU A 488 -2.13 -2.66 3.61
CA LEU A 488 -3.14 -1.89 2.86
C LEU A 488 -4.56 -2.15 3.41
N GLY A 489 -4.72 -3.12 4.31
CA GLY A 489 -6.00 -3.52 4.88
C GLY A 489 -6.74 -4.58 4.05
N HIS A 490 -6.09 -5.24 3.09
CA HIS A 490 -6.68 -6.38 2.40
C HIS A 490 -6.58 -7.62 3.27
N VAL A 491 -7.66 -8.40 3.37
CA VAL A 491 -7.70 -9.63 4.17
C VAL A 491 -6.86 -10.70 3.50
N ILE A 492 -5.76 -11.12 4.13
CA ILE A 492 -4.86 -12.17 3.64
C ILE A 492 -5.11 -13.52 4.33
N GLY A 493 -5.84 -13.51 5.44
CA GLY A 493 -6.25 -14.73 6.10
C GLY A 493 -7.14 -14.53 7.32
N LEU A 494 -7.40 -15.63 8.02
CA LEU A 494 -8.17 -15.69 9.28
C LEU A 494 -7.28 -16.22 10.40
N SER A 495 -7.25 -15.55 11.55
CA SER A 495 -6.53 -16.05 12.73
C SER A 495 -7.29 -17.20 13.34
N VAL A 496 -6.71 -18.40 13.44
CA VAL A 496 -7.40 -19.57 14.03
C VAL A 496 -6.48 -20.33 14.98
N GLN A 497 -7.02 -21.29 15.72
CA GLN A 497 -6.16 -22.20 16.47
C GLN A 497 -5.41 -23.13 15.52
N PRO A 498 -4.14 -23.45 15.81
CA PRO A 498 -3.44 -24.48 15.08
C PRO A 498 -4.26 -25.79 15.16
N PRO A 499 -4.37 -26.54 14.04
CA PRO A 499 -5.12 -27.78 14.00
C PRO A 499 -4.68 -28.73 15.12
N ARG A 500 -5.65 -29.32 15.83
CA ARG A 500 -5.35 -30.35 16.83
C ARG A 500 -4.82 -31.59 16.12
N ALA A 501 -3.52 -31.85 16.22
CA ALA A 501 -2.95 -33.13 15.82
C ALA A 501 -3.44 -34.22 16.80
N ALA A 502 -4.20 -35.20 16.31
CA ALA A 502 -4.68 -36.30 17.13
C ALA A 502 -3.50 -37.01 17.84
N GLY A 503 -3.43 -36.90 19.17
CA GLY A 503 -2.56 -37.72 20.02
C GLY A 503 -1.09 -37.32 20.16
N THR A 504 -0.65 -36.19 19.60
CA THR A 504 0.71 -35.67 19.86
C THR A 504 0.64 -34.19 20.18
N ALA A 505 1.13 -33.81 21.36
CA ALA A 505 1.54 -32.45 21.65
C ALA A 505 2.73 -32.12 20.73
N ILE A 506 2.45 -31.83 19.46
CA ILE A 506 3.38 -31.04 18.66
C ILE A 506 3.40 -29.71 19.39
N GLN A 507 4.54 -29.41 20.04
CA GLN A 507 4.82 -28.06 20.49
C GLN A 507 4.53 -27.17 19.29
N ALA A 508 3.47 -26.35 19.39
CA ALA A 508 3.29 -25.23 18.48
C ALA A 508 4.67 -24.55 18.39
N PRO A 509 5.17 -24.26 17.18
CA PRO A 509 6.45 -23.57 17.06
C PRO A 509 6.41 -22.39 18.03
N ALA A 510 7.41 -22.35 18.92
CA ALA A 510 7.48 -21.34 19.96
C ALA A 510 7.40 -19.96 19.27
N ALA A 511 6.30 -19.25 19.52
CA ALA A 511 5.90 -17.97 18.94
C ALA A 511 5.48 -18.00 17.44
N GLY A 512 4.16 -18.00 17.20
CA GLY A 512 3.52 -17.73 15.91
C GLY A 512 2.05 -18.19 15.87
N SER A 513 1.15 -17.39 15.29
CA SER A 513 -0.26 -17.74 15.10
C SER A 513 -0.47 -18.47 13.77
N PHE A 514 -1.39 -19.43 13.77
CA PHE A 514 -1.79 -20.15 12.56
C PHE A 514 -2.84 -19.32 11.82
N THR A 515 -2.52 -18.90 10.61
CA THR A 515 -3.40 -18.06 9.80
C THR A 515 -3.92 -18.85 8.60
N LEU A 516 -5.23 -19.04 8.49
CA LEU A 516 -5.83 -19.67 7.31
C LEU A 516 -5.71 -18.73 6.10
N PRO A 517 -5.18 -19.17 4.95
CA PRO A 517 -5.09 -18.34 3.75
C PRO A 517 -6.48 -17.91 3.28
N ILE A 518 -6.65 -16.63 2.91
CA ILE A 518 -7.96 -16.11 2.53
C ILE A 518 -8.56 -16.81 1.31
N ASN A 519 -7.73 -17.26 0.35
CA ASN A 519 -8.22 -17.98 -0.83
C ASN A 519 -8.88 -19.32 -0.45
N LEU A 520 -8.30 -20.04 0.53
CA LEU A 520 -8.90 -21.26 1.07
C LEU A 520 -10.22 -20.96 1.78
N VAL A 521 -10.23 -19.92 2.63
CA VAL A 521 -11.42 -19.51 3.38
C VAL A 521 -12.55 -19.08 2.44
N ALA A 522 -12.25 -18.32 1.39
CA ALA A 522 -13.22 -17.87 0.39
C ALA A 522 -13.83 -19.05 -0.39
N ASN A 523 -13.02 -20.03 -0.81
CA ASN A 523 -13.51 -21.23 -1.49
C ASN A 523 -14.46 -22.05 -0.60
N LEU A 524 -14.13 -22.15 0.69
CA LEU A 524 -14.95 -22.88 1.67
C LEU A 524 -16.19 -22.10 2.10
N LEU A 525 -16.14 -20.76 2.17
CA LEU A 525 -17.29 -19.93 2.50
C LEU A 525 -18.47 -20.22 1.56
N GLU A 526 -18.23 -20.15 0.25
CA GLU A 526 -19.29 -20.40 -0.74
C GLU A 526 -19.78 -21.84 -0.69
N ALA A 527 -18.88 -22.81 -0.55
CA ALA A 527 -19.26 -24.22 -0.47
C ALA A 527 -20.03 -24.56 0.82
N LEU A 528 -19.71 -23.92 1.95
CA LEU A 528 -20.42 -24.08 3.23
C LEU A 528 -21.77 -23.36 3.24
N LYS A 529 -21.92 -22.25 2.52
CA LYS A 529 -23.23 -21.59 2.30
C LYS A 529 -24.21 -22.53 1.60
N VAL A 530 -23.73 -23.33 0.65
CA VAL A 530 -24.54 -24.31 -0.10
C VAL A 530 -24.76 -25.59 0.71
N SER A 531 -23.69 -26.24 1.16
CA SER A 531 -23.76 -27.56 1.79
C SER A 531 -24.32 -27.53 3.22
N GLN A 532 -24.15 -26.40 3.92
CA GLN A 532 -24.44 -26.24 5.35
C GLN A 532 -23.81 -27.34 6.22
N SER A 533 -22.71 -27.93 5.74
CA SER A 533 -22.01 -29.00 6.45
C SER A 533 -21.36 -28.46 7.72
N ARG A 534 -21.34 -29.28 8.77
CA ARG A 534 -20.65 -29.02 10.05
C ARG A 534 -19.59 -30.10 10.34
N SER A 535 -19.24 -30.85 9.31
CA SER A 535 -18.34 -31.99 9.35
C SER A 535 -17.47 -31.97 8.11
N SER A 536 -16.24 -32.46 8.26
CA SER A 536 -15.27 -32.48 7.18
C SER A 536 -15.57 -33.59 6.17
N PRO A 537 -15.97 -33.26 4.92
CA PRO A 537 -16.13 -34.27 3.88
C PRO A 537 -14.77 -34.82 3.47
N TRP A 538 -14.73 -36.12 3.14
CA TRP A 538 -13.48 -36.84 2.98
C TRP A 538 -13.58 -37.99 1.99
N LEU A 539 -12.66 -38.01 1.02
CA LEU A 539 -12.42 -39.15 0.13
C LEU A 539 -11.18 -39.95 0.54
N GLY A 540 -10.33 -39.38 1.41
CA GLY A 540 -9.02 -39.95 1.78
C GLY A 540 -7.99 -39.91 0.69
N ILE A 541 -7.91 -38.78 -0.02
CA ILE A 541 -6.80 -38.44 -0.92
C ILE A 541 -6.16 -37.12 -0.49
N SER A 542 -4.83 -37.04 -0.61
CA SER A 542 -4.10 -35.77 -0.69
C SER A 542 -3.95 -35.41 -2.16
N VAL A 543 -4.15 -34.13 -2.48
CA VAL A 543 -3.96 -33.62 -3.84
C VAL A 543 -3.00 -32.43 -3.87
N LEU A 544 -2.34 -32.25 -5.00
CA LEU A 544 -1.49 -31.10 -5.31
C LEU A 544 -1.90 -30.47 -6.62
N GLU A 545 -1.58 -29.19 -6.75
CA GLU A 545 -1.65 -28.51 -8.04
C GLU A 545 -0.80 -29.24 -9.07
N THR A 546 -1.35 -29.43 -10.27
CA THR A 546 -0.60 -30.02 -11.39
C THR A 546 0.65 -29.20 -11.70
N ALA A 547 0.59 -27.87 -11.57
CA ALA A 547 1.74 -26.99 -11.71
C ALA A 547 2.83 -27.25 -10.65
N SER A 548 2.44 -27.63 -9.43
CA SER A 548 3.37 -27.98 -8.36
C SER A 548 4.02 -29.34 -8.60
N PHE A 549 3.26 -30.33 -9.06
CA PHE A 549 3.81 -31.63 -9.45
C PHE A 549 4.82 -31.50 -10.61
N ARG A 550 4.55 -30.66 -11.62
CA ARG A 550 5.44 -30.42 -12.78
C ARG A 550 6.88 -30.01 -12.41
N ARG A 551 7.10 -29.47 -11.20
CA ARG A 551 8.42 -29.08 -10.71
C ARG A 551 9.21 -30.22 -10.07
N ARG A 552 8.59 -31.37 -9.82
CA ARG A 552 9.25 -32.52 -9.21
C ARG A 552 10.08 -33.30 -10.24
N PRO A 553 11.23 -33.90 -9.84
CA PRO A 553 12.05 -34.70 -10.76
C PRO A 553 11.30 -35.86 -11.42
N GLU A 554 10.37 -36.50 -10.71
CA GLU A 554 9.56 -37.60 -11.25
C GLU A 554 8.63 -37.19 -12.40
N ALA A 555 8.32 -35.89 -12.55
CA ALA A 555 7.39 -35.40 -13.56
C ALA A 555 7.86 -35.61 -15.00
N VAL A 556 9.19 -35.74 -15.22
CA VAL A 556 9.79 -35.86 -16.56
C VAL A 556 9.31 -37.10 -17.32
N SER A 557 8.98 -38.18 -16.61
CA SER A 557 8.56 -39.46 -17.17
C SER A 557 7.06 -39.71 -17.13
N VAL A 558 6.25 -38.71 -16.74
CA VAL A 558 4.81 -38.87 -16.52
C VAL A 558 4.03 -38.07 -17.57
N THR A 559 2.98 -38.66 -18.14
CA THR A 559 2.04 -37.94 -19.00
C THR A 559 1.14 -37.06 -18.14
N ILE A 560 1.38 -35.75 -18.17
CA ILE A 560 0.66 -34.78 -17.34
C ILE A 560 -0.51 -34.19 -18.14
N PRO A 561 -1.75 -34.26 -17.62
CA PRO A 561 -2.91 -33.67 -18.29
C PRO A 561 -2.84 -32.13 -18.30
N PRO A 562 -3.62 -31.47 -19.18
CA PRO A 562 -3.71 -30.01 -19.23
C PRO A 562 -4.44 -29.42 -18.00
N SER A 563 -5.33 -30.19 -17.37
CA SER A 563 -6.11 -29.82 -16.18
C SER A 563 -6.21 -30.99 -15.22
N GLY A 564 -6.67 -30.73 -13.99
CA GLY A 564 -6.77 -31.69 -12.90
C GLY A 564 -5.80 -31.40 -11.77
N VAL A 565 -5.94 -32.18 -10.71
CA VAL A 565 -5.04 -32.16 -9.54
C VAL A 565 -4.31 -33.50 -9.43
N TYR A 566 -3.06 -33.47 -9.01
CA TYR A 566 -2.25 -34.67 -8.82
C TYR A 566 -2.55 -35.32 -7.47
N VAL A 567 -2.81 -36.62 -7.43
CA VAL A 567 -2.99 -37.38 -6.19
C VAL A 567 -1.61 -37.71 -5.61
N ASP A 568 -1.20 -36.94 -4.60
CA ASP A 568 0.12 -37.08 -3.94
C ASP A 568 0.13 -38.30 -3.03
N ASP A 569 -0.97 -38.53 -2.31
CA ASP A 569 -1.09 -39.65 -1.38
C ASP A 569 -2.56 -40.11 -1.24
N VAL A 570 -2.76 -41.34 -0.80
CA VAL A 570 -4.07 -41.96 -0.56
C VAL A 570 -4.07 -42.61 0.81
N PHE A 571 -4.95 -42.16 1.70
CA PHE A 571 -5.08 -42.68 3.06
C PHE A 571 -5.54 -44.14 3.06
N ASP A 572 -5.08 -44.96 4.00
CA ASP A 572 -5.49 -46.37 4.11
C ASP A 572 -5.92 -46.73 5.54
N PRO A 573 -7.13 -47.29 5.74
CA PRO A 573 -8.22 -47.42 4.76
C PRO A 573 -8.89 -46.06 4.47
N SER A 574 -9.39 -45.88 3.24
CA SER A 574 -10.22 -44.72 2.85
C SER A 574 -11.20 -45.05 1.73
N PRO A 575 -12.22 -44.22 1.46
CA PRO A 575 -13.09 -44.37 0.29
C PRO A 575 -12.32 -44.49 -1.03
N ALA A 576 -11.32 -43.63 -1.24
CA ALA A 576 -10.52 -43.65 -2.45
C ALA A 576 -9.60 -44.89 -2.55
N SER A 577 -9.00 -45.33 -1.44
CA SER A 577 -8.23 -46.60 -1.40
C SER A 577 -9.12 -47.79 -1.78
N ARG A 578 -10.34 -47.87 -1.21
CA ARG A 578 -11.33 -48.91 -1.53
C ARG A 578 -11.79 -48.87 -2.99
N ALA A 579 -11.94 -47.66 -3.56
CA ALA A 579 -12.27 -47.45 -4.97
C ALA A 579 -11.07 -47.69 -5.92
N GLY A 580 -9.87 -47.95 -5.39
CA GLY A 580 -8.68 -48.27 -6.17
C GLY A 580 -7.92 -47.06 -6.72
N VAL A 581 -8.15 -45.86 -6.16
CA VAL A 581 -7.32 -44.67 -6.40
C VAL A 581 -5.92 -44.90 -5.83
N ARG A 582 -4.88 -44.41 -6.52
CA ARG A 582 -3.48 -44.60 -6.13
C ARG A 582 -2.71 -43.29 -6.17
N PRO A 583 -1.67 -43.12 -5.33
CA PRO A 583 -0.68 -42.06 -5.54
C PRO A 583 -0.13 -42.13 -6.97
N GLY A 584 0.03 -40.97 -7.61
CA GLY A 584 0.44 -40.87 -9.00
C GLY A 584 -0.71 -40.70 -10.00
N ASP A 585 -1.97 -40.88 -9.58
CA ASP A 585 -3.12 -40.57 -10.42
C ASP A 585 -3.30 -39.05 -10.57
N PHE A 586 -3.86 -38.60 -11.69
CA PHE A 586 -4.40 -37.25 -11.80
C PHE A 586 -5.92 -37.29 -11.72
N LEU A 587 -6.51 -36.57 -10.78
CA LEU A 587 -7.95 -36.38 -10.69
C LEU A 587 -8.38 -35.21 -11.58
N LEU A 588 -9.11 -35.54 -12.65
CA LEU A 588 -9.54 -34.60 -13.68
C LEU A 588 -10.93 -34.03 -13.40
N ALA A 589 -11.81 -34.82 -12.78
CA ALA A 589 -13.15 -34.39 -12.42
C ALA A 589 -13.68 -35.11 -11.18
N LEU A 590 -14.49 -34.42 -10.39
CA LEU A 590 -15.19 -34.93 -9.21
C LEU A 590 -16.69 -34.71 -9.38
N GLY A 591 -17.49 -35.79 -9.33
CA GLY A 591 -18.95 -35.69 -9.47
C GLY A 591 -19.41 -35.10 -10.82
N GLY A 592 -18.59 -35.18 -11.85
CA GLY A 592 -18.85 -34.56 -13.16
C GLY A 592 -18.34 -33.13 -13.33
N HIS A 593 -17.83 -32.51 -12.25
CA HIS A 593 -17.24 -31.17 -12.29
C HIS A 593 -15.75 -31.25 -12.59
N GLU A 594 -15.28 -30.52 -13.61
CA GLU A 594 -13.86 -30.50 -13.96
C GLU A 594 -13.04 -29.78 -12.88
N LEU A 595 -11.86 -30.33 -12.58
CA LEU A 595 -10.93 -29.76 -11.61
C LEU A 595 -9.82 -29.01 -12.34
N ARG A 596 -9.60 -27.76 -11.96
CA ARG A 596 -8.51 -26.91 -12.45
C ARG A 596 -7.54 -26.54 -11.35
N SER A 597 -7.96 -26.64 -10.10
CA SER A 597 -7.18 -26.29 -8.91
C SER A 597 -7.51 -27.21 -7.73
N VAL A 598 -6.67 -27.16 -6.69
CA VAL A 598 -6.96 -27.75 -5.38
C VAL A 598 -8.18 -27.08 -4.73
N GLY A 599 -8.39 -25.78 -4.99
CA GLY A 599 -9.59 -25.06 -4.56
C GLY A 599 -10.87 -25.67 -5.12
N ASP A 600 -10.90 -25.98 -6.42
CA ASP A 600 -12.04 -26.64 -7.07
C ASP A 600 -12.34 -27.99 -6.41
N PHE A 601 -11.29 -28.78 -6.15
CA PHE A 601 -11.44 -30.06 -5.46
C PHE A 601 -12.10 -29.88 -4.09
N GLN A 602 -11.65 -28.91 -3.31
CA GLN A 602 -12.21 -28.60 -1.99
C GLN A 602 -13.65 -28.13 -2.11
N THR A 603 -13.96 -27.16 -2.96
CA THR A 603 -15.33 -26.65 -3.17
C THR A 603 -16.30 -27.77 -3.54
N TRP A 604 -15.97 -28.57 -4.56
CA TRP A 604 -16.85 -29.65 -5.00
C TRP A 604 -16.99 -30.76 -3.96
N LEU A 605 -15.97 -31.02 -3.14
CA LEU A 605 -16.04 -32.00 -2.06
C LEU A 605 -17.11 -31.63 -1.01
N TYR A 606 -17.29 -30.33 -0.69
CA TYR A 606 -18.38 -29.91 0.21
C TYR A 606 -19.72 -29.83 -0.49
N GLU A 607 -19.77 -29.27 -1.70
CA GLU A 607 -21.06 -29.11 -2.41
C GLU A 607 -21.72 -30.44 -2.74
N LEU A 608 -20.93 -31.47 -3.10
CA LEU A 608 -21.45 -32.82 -3.32
C LEU A 608 -21.88 -33.52 -2.03
N GLY A 609 -21.27 -33.14 -0.90
CA GLY A 609 -21.71 -33.51 0.44
C GLY A 609 -21.36 -34.94 0.88
N ILE A 610 -21.40 -35.13 2.22
CA ILE A 610 -21.15 -36.42 2.86
C ILE A 610 -22.30 -37.39 2.58
N GLY A 611 -21.96 -38.65 2.31
CA GLY A 611 -22.89 -39.74 1.99
C GLY A 611 -23.16 -39.90 0.49
N THR A 612 -22.67 -38.98 -0.35
CA THR A 612 -22.85 -39.05 -1.80
C THR A 612 -21.79 -39.95 -2.45
N ASP A 613 -22.24 -40.91 -3.26
CA ASP A 613 -21.37 -41.67 -4.16
C ASP A 613 -20.97 -40.79 -5.36
N VAL A 614 -19.69 -40.43 -5.43
CA VAL A 614 -19.18 -39.51 -6.45
C VAL A 614 -18.29 -40.21 -7.45
N LYS A 615 -18.52 -39.89 -8.72
CA LYS A 615 -17.72 -40.37 -9.85
C LYS A 615 -16.42 -39.56 -9.95
N LEU A 616 -15.30 -40.28 -9.89
CA LEU A 616 -13.94 -39.76 -9.96
C LEU A 616 -13.37 -40.09 -11.34
N ARG A 617 -13.11 -39.07 -12.15
CA ARG A 617 -12.45 -39.24 -13.45
C ARG A 617 -10.95 -39.01 -13.29
N LEU A 618 -10.17 -40.07 -13.51
CA LEU A 618 -8.74 -40.13 -13.25
C LEU A 618 -7.94 -40.30 -14.55
N LEU A 619 -6.66 -39.94 -14.52
CA LEU A 619 -5.66 -40.35 -15.49
C LEU A 619 -4.54 -41.09 -14.77
N ARG A 620 -4.31 -42.36 -15.13
CA ARG A 620 -3.24 -43.19 -14.57
C ARG A 620 -2.33 -43.65 -15.69
N ASN A 621 -1.04 -43.31 -15.61
CA ASN A 621 -0.04 -43.66 -16.63
C ASN A 621 -0.50 -43.29 -18.06
N GLY A 622 -1.18 -42.15 -18.22
CA GLY A 622 -1.72 -41.67 -19.49
C GLY A 622 -3.02 -42.33 -19.96
N ALA A 623 -3.55 -43.33 -19.24
CA ALA A 623 -4.82 -43.96 -19.55
C ALA A 623 -5.97 -43.38 -18.69
N PRO A 624 -7.13 -43.03 -19.26
CA PRO A 624 -8.27 -42.58 -18.48
C PRO A 624 -8.86 -43.74 -17.68
N LEU A 625 -9.23 -43.46 -16.43
CA LEU A 625 -9.91 -44.38 -15.52
C LEU A 625 -11.09 -43.66 -14.87
N GLU A 626 -12.11 -44.40 -14.54
CA GLU A 626 -13.26 -43.88 -13.81
C GLU A 626 -13.62 -44.83 -12.67
N VAL A 627 -13.77 -44.28 -11.47
CA VAL A 627 -14.15 -45.03 -10.27
C VAL A 627 -15.23 -44.27 -9.51
N VAL A 628 -15.96 -44.96 -8.65
CA VAL A 628 -16.96 -44.35 -7.76
C VAL A 628 -16.53 -44.57 -6.33
N ALA A 629 -16.59 -43.53 -5.51
CA ALA A 629 -16.31 -43.61 -4.08
C ALA A 629 -17.33 -42.76 -3.30
N PRO A 630 -17.78 -43.20 -2.11
CA PRO A 630 -18.59 -42.36 -1.24
C PRO A 630 -17.74 -41.25 -0.62
N ILE A 631 -18.31 -40.05 -0.49
CA ILE A 631 -17.76 -39.02 0.41
C ILE A 631 -18.15 -39.40 1.84
N GLU A 632 -17.17 -39.59 2.70
CA GLU A 632 -17.37 -39.93 4.12
C GLU A 632 -17.00 -38.74 5.02
N VAL A 633 -17.27 -38.85 6.33
CA VAL A 633 -16.74 -37.90 7.31
C VAL A 633 -15.25 -38.22 7.51
N ARG A 634 -14.38 -37.20 7.51
CA ARG A 634 -12.96 -37.41 7.84
C ARG A 634 -12.84 -38.00 9.26
N PRO A 635 -12.24 -39.19 9.43
CA PRO A 635 -12.03 -39.76 10.76
C PRO A 635 -10.88 -39.04 11.47
N GLU A 636 -10.93 -38.95 12.80
CA GLU A 636 -9.86 -38.38 13.62
C GLU A 636 -8.51 -39.09 13.44
N SER A 637 -8.55 -40.39 13.11
CA SER A 637 -7.37 -41.22 12.87
C SER A 637 -6.74 -41.00 11.49
N ALA A 638 -7.32 -40.16 10.63
CA ALA A 638 -6.82 -39.93 9.27
C ALA A 638 -5.39 -39.33 9.29
N ARG A 639 -4.41 -40.16 8.93
CA ARG A 639 -3.01 -39.76 8.75
C ARG A 639 -2.54 -40.13 7.33
N PRO A 640 -1.83 -39.23 6.62
CA PRO A 640 -1.16 -39.57 5.37
C PRO A 640 -0.19 -40.74 5.57
N ARG A 641 0.14 -41.47 4.51
CA ARG A 641 1.12 -42.56 4.52
C ARG A 641 2.56 -42.07 4.59
#